data_AF-A0A3B3QG35-F1
#
_entry.id   AF-A0A3B3QG35-F1
#
_cell.length_a   1.000
_cell.length_b   1.000
_cell.length_c   1.000
_cell.angle_alpha   90.00
_cell.angle_beta   90.00
_cell.angle_gamma   90.00
#
_symmetry.space_group_name_H-M   'P 1'
#
loop_
_entity.id
_entity.type
_entity.pdbx_description
1 polymer ?
#
loop_
_entity_poly.entity_id
_entity_poly.type
_entity_poly.pdbx_seq_one_letter_code
_entity_poly.pdbx_strand_id
1 'polypeptide(L)'
;MSRVPDSGRKRKPPNERGRQDSYTPKSTIRPIGSTPFTCGLTPPADPRPFVCNLPSHCDSLFSGLRNLRDKGQLLDLSMQLNGASYRAHGLVLAAVSHTAEAWFRCGKAGTEMELLNGRVSQAGLQAVLEFAYTGSSDTAIDMTGDDILETCRFLGVERLARTFPREMQTCSPLAPANCEMEVSLGVIRRLWKEEVGCDVWLQTDSGESLPAHRVVLAAGGDYFRALLCGGLRESSEKAISLRGVASWVLWAILEFLYSGTLRLGREDVWELAEAALLFQLQGVFVLCEEFLLEHIDPSSCLDILALAEAYGLDQLGRKAEQYALRQFQSVSCGDKFQDLPLPLLERLLEEDSLCVDSEIQVFRAVRCWVEEDLGERLPFLPGLLEHVRFGLMSYTELQEVQSCTLLTRSLRGKRLQEKLRVYLQPGHTGPPCKPRTPNQVLVVVGGDFVDEDFTRRVPSRSLWFAQRFLRGLGLIRTVEWKSLTELPEPPRFRHCVCVLNNQLYVLGGRKYYGARDILKSVIRYDPAQDHWDRVADMHSPRDYFATACLAGKVYVFGGNHDDTQYLNTVEFYTPEDNTWRLAQPLDRALCGHAAAVSGGEIFISGGCDTRSGCLPYLWCYDPSHGCSSRAPMVAGVGRAGHAMLALGGKLLVVGGLQPLWAGFGDQLQCEAYDPTLDTWVAIPRLPRPHLFPAAVLLDGVMYVLGGSSVDTARDTPWVHRYDPRTGCWDNLGKLPRPYADLAAGVLQLPGGAKK
;
A
#
# COMPACT_ATOMS: atom_id res chain seq x y z
N MET A 1 68.00 48.38 14.35
CA MET A 1 67.55 49.33 13.31
C MET A 1 66.02 49.41 13.42
N SER A 2 65.47 50.10 14.43
CA SER A 2 65.26 51.56 14.59
C SER A 2 63.90 51.98 14.01
N ARG A 3 62.90 52.49 14.73
CA ARG A 3 62.70 53.06 16.10
C ARG A 3 61.17 52.94 16.42
N VAL A 4 60.64 52.54 17.60
CA VAL A 4 60.67 53.10 18.99
C VAL A 4 59.81 54.39 19.11
N PRO A 5 59.06 54.68 20.21
CA PRO A 5 58.23 53.86 21.15
C PRO A 5 56.95 54.60 21.66
N ASP A 6 56.22 53.99 22.63
CA ASP A 6 55.93 54.49 24.01
C ASP A 6 54.50 54.25 24.57
N SER A 7 54.50 53.96 25.88
CA SER A 7 53.52 53.79 26.99
C SER A 7 52.13 54.48 26.92
N GLY A 8 51.09 54.18 27.72
CA GLY A 8 50.84 53.31 28.89
C GLY A 8 49.54 53.75 29.63
N ARG A 9 49.01 52.88 30.52
CA ARG A 9 48.05 53.09 31.65
C ARG A 9 46.51 53.16 31.45
N LYS A 10 45.87 52.09 31.98
CA LYS A 10 44.72 51.98 32.94
C LYS A 10 43.50 52.92 32.82
N ARG A 11 42.29 52.32 32.72
CA ARG A 11 41.17 52.39 33.71
C ARG A 11 39.95 51.51 33.31
N LYS A 12 39.25 51.00 34.32
CA LYS A 12 37.95 50.28 34.33
C LYS A 12 36.98 51.10 35.24
N PRO A 13 35.68 50.75 35.35
CA PRO A 13 34.45 51.20 34.65
C PRO A 13 33.66 52.30 35.43
N PRO A 14 32.44 52.74 35.03
CA PRO A 14 31.14 52.10 35.36
C PRO A 14 30.11 52.24 34.18
N ASN A 15 28.85 51.81 34.14
CA ASN A 15 27.87 51.33 35.10
C ASN A 15 26.76 50.56 34.34
N GLU A 16 26.13 49.61 35.01
CA GLU A 16 24.98 48.83 34.55
C GLU A 16 23.72 49.69 34.35
N ARG A 17 22.98 49.42 33.26
CA ARG A 17 21.50 49.38 33.27
C ARG A 17 21.05 48.25 32.36
N GLY A 18 20.60 47.17 32.97
CA GLY A 18 19.90 46.09 32.29
C GLY A 18 18.51 46.56 31.82
N ARG A 19 18.15 46.14 30.61
CA ARG A 19 16.78 45.73 30.30
C ARG A 19 16.87 44.34 29.69
N GLN A 20 16.38 43.37 30.46
CA GLN A 20 15.85 42.13 29.93
C GLN A 20 14.73 42.49 28.96
N ASP A 21 14.73 41.88 27.77
CA ASP A 21 13.48 41.50 27.11
C ASP A 21 13.67 40.13 26.47
N SER A 22 12.84 39.23 26.96
CA SER A 22 12.68 37.82 26.62
C SER A 22 12.27 37.64 25.16
N TYR A 23 13.02 36.84 24.39
CA TYR A 23 12.53 36.22 23.17
C TYR A 23 11.81 34.92 23.52
N THR A 24 10.48 34.93 23.47
CA THR A 24 9.63 33.75 23.37
C THR A 24 9.43 33.39 21.89
N PRO A 25 9.46 32.10 21.50
CA PRO A 25 9.07 31.69 20.16
C PRO A 25 7.54 31.65 20.07
N LYS A 26 6.94 32.54 19.26
CA LYS A 26 5.54 32.41 18.83
C LYS A 26 5.47 31.49 17.62
N SER A 27 5.33 30.18 17.85
CA SER A 27 4.75 29.27 16.87
C SER A 27 3.24 29.22 17.14
N THR A 28 2.46 29.94 16.34
CA THR A 28 1.00 29.79 16.34
C THR A 28 0.62 29.50 14.90
N ILE A 29 0.47 28.22 14.60
CA ILE A 29 -0.20 27.74 13.39
C ILE A 29 -1.62 28.33 13.44
N ARG A 30 -2.00 29.10 12.42
CA ARG A 30 -3.38 29.57 12.28
C ARG A 30 -4.24 28.37 11.86
N PRO A 31 -5.37 28.10 12.52
CA PRO A 31 -6.35 27.17 11.98
C PRO A 31 -6.87 27.73 10.65
N ILE A 32 -6.95 26.88 9.64
CA ILE A 32 -7.55 27.18 8.35
C ILE A 32 -9.01 27.59 8.62
N GLY A 33 -9.39 28.78 8.19
CA GLY A 33 -10.69 29.37 8.47
C GLY A 33 -11.81 28.63 7.75
N SER A 34 -12.72 28.04 8.51
CA SER A 34 -14.04 27.62 8.04
C SER A 34 -14.86 28.85 7.64
N THR A 35 -15.24 28.96 6.37
CA THR A 35 -16.32 29.86 5.95
C THR A 35 -17.67 29.34 6.47
N PRO A 36 -18.58 30.21 6.94
CA PRO A 36 -19.87 29.76 7.48
C PRO A 36 -20.80 29.40 6.32
N PHE A 37 -21.12 28.10 6.17
CA PHE A 37 -22.19 27.65 5.29
C PHE A 37 -23.55 28.02 5.88
N THR A 38 -24.32 28.78 5.11
CA THR A 38 -25.71 29.13 5.39
C THR A 38 -26.60 27.89 5.38
N CYS A 39 -27.41 27.78 6.43
CA CYS A 39 -28.40 26.73 6.68
C CYS A 39 -29.36 26.54 5.49
N GLY A 40 -29.20 25.41 4.79
CA GLY A 40 -30.15 24.88 3.83
C GLY A 40 -30.47 23.44 4.22
N LEU A 41 -31.68 23.21 4.73
CA LEU A 41 -32.20 21.88 5.06
C LEU A 41 -32.34 21.05 3.79
N THR A 42 -31.38 20.14 3.55
CA THR A 42 -31.57 18.86 2.83
C THR A 42 -30.25 18.06 2.94
N PRO A 43 -30.26 16.78 3.36
CA PRO A 43 -29.05 15.98 3.35
C PRO A 43 -28.61 15.74 1.89
N PRO A 44 -27.32 15.91 1.55
CA PRO A 44 -26.84 15.61 0.21
C PRO A 44 -26.97 14.10 -0.04
N ALA A 45 -27.50 13.77 -1.21
CA ALA A 45 -27.64 12.41 -1.68
C ALA A 45 -26.28 11.94 -2.25
N ASP A 46 -25.56 11.13 -1.48
CA ASP A 46 -24.49 10.24 -1.98
C ASP A 46 -24.51 8.91 -1.19
N PRO A 47 -23.90 7.82 -1.69
CA PRO A 47 -24.27 6.44 -1.38
C PRO A 47 -23.92 6.07 0.07
N ARG A 48 -24.71 5.16 0.63
CA ARG A 48 -24.73 4.74 2.05
C ARG A 48 -23.32 4.71 2.69
N PRO A 49 -23.14 5.29 3.90
CA PRO A 49 -21.85 5.31 4.59
C PRO A 49 -21.32 3.89 4.83
N PHE A 50 -20.00 3.73 4.73
CA PHE A 50 -19.33 2.46 4.96
C PHE A 50 -19.46 2.09 6.45
N VAL A 51 -19.87 0.85 6.72
CA VAL A 51 -19.99 0.34 8.09
C VAL A 51 -18.72 -0.41 8.44
N CYS A 52 -17.88 0.21 9.26
CA CYS A 52 -16.65 -0.37 9.77
C CYS A 52 -16.94 -1.03 11.13
N ASN A 53 -16.36 -2.20 11.39
CA ASN A 53 -16.52 -2.91 12.65
C ASN A 53 -15.13 -3.21 13.22
N LEU A 54 -14.93 -2.95 14.51
CA LEU A 54 -13.70 -3.31 15.20
C LEU A 54 -13.91 -4.61 16.01
N PRO A 55 -13.42 -5.78 15.55
CA PRO A 55 -13.70 -7.05 16.20
C PRO A 55 -13.23 -7.12 17.66
N SER A 56 -12.15 -6.41 18.00
CA SER A 56 -11.58 -6.37 19.35
C SER A 56 -12.24 -5.37 20.30
N HIS A 57 -13.27 -4.62 19.86
CA HIS A 57 -13.91 -3.58 20.67
C HIS A 57 -14.53 -4.14 21.94
N CYS A 58 -15.29 -5.23 21.81
CA CYS A 58 -15.99 -5.83 22.94
C CYS A 58 -15.01 -6.25 24.05
N ASP A 59 -13.95 -6.98 23.69
CA ASP A 59 -12.91 -7.42 24.62
C ASP A 59 -12.22 -6.24 25.31
N SER A 60 -11.90 -5.18 24.55
CA SER A 60 -11.24 -3.97 25.06
C SER A 60 -12.12 -3.23 26.06
N LEU A 61 -13.41 -3.06 25.75
CA LEU A 61 -14.37 -2.40 26.63
C LEU A 61 -14.56 -3.18 27.94
N PHE A 62 -14.77 -4.49 27.88
CA PHE A 62 -14.95 -5.32 29.08
C PHE A 62 -13.68 -5.41 29.94
N SER A 63 -12.50 -5.41 29.32
CA SER A 63 -11.23 -5.25 30.02
C SER A 63 -11.16 -3.90 30.76
N GLY A 64 -11.59 -2.81 30.12
CA GLY A 64 -11.72 -1.49 30.73
C GLY A 64 -12.68 -1.47 31.92
N LEU A 65 -13.87 -2.09 31.77
CA LEU A 65 -14.87 -2.23 32.82
C LEU A 65 -14.33 -3.01 34.03
N ARG A 66 -13.59 -4.10 33.78
CA ARG A 66 -12.94 -4.90 34.82
C ARG A 66 -11.88 -4.07 35.56
N ASN A 67 -11.04 -3.34 34.83
CA ASN A 67 -10.01 -2.48 35.41
C ASN A 67 -10.60 -1.38 36.31
N LEU A 68 -11.73 -0.78 35.91
CA LEU A 68 -12.46 0.18 36.76
C LEU A 68 -12.96 -0.48 38.05
N ARG A 69 -13.50 -1.70 37.95
CA ARG A 69 -13.98 -2.46 39.12
C ARG A 69 -12.86 -2.78 40.08
N ASP A 70 -11.74 -3.29 39.58
CA ASP A 70 -10.59 -3.67 40.40
C ASP A 70 -9.99 -2.47 41.14
N LYS A 71 -10.10 -1.26 40.57
CA LYS A 71 -9.69 0.00 41.19
C LYS A 71 -10.76 0.66 42.06
N GLY A 72 -11.95 0.08 42.18
CA GLY A 72 -13.04 0.65 42.97
C GLY A 72 -13.67 1.91 42.37
N GLN A 73 -13.50 2.17 41.08
CA GLN A 73 -13.94 3.39 40.40
C GLN A 73 -15.35 3.23 39.84
N LEU A 74 -16.19 4.26 39.97
CA LEU A 74 -17.56 4.33 39.41
C LEU A 74 -18.51 3.18 39.84
N LEU A 75 -18.22 2.50 40.95
CA LEU A 75 -19.05 1.43 41.50
C LEU A 75 -20.32 1.97 42.17
N ASP A 76 -21.46 1.70 41.56
CA ASP A 76 -22.80 2.19 41.92
C ASP A 76 -23.72 1.13 42.53
N LEU A 77 -23.30 -0.15 42.60
CA LEU A 77 -24.03 -1.21 43.28
C LEU A 77 -23.19 -1.80 44.42
N SER A 78 -23.81 -1.92 45.60
CA SER A 78 -23.24 -2.56 46.80
C SER A 78 -24.17 -3.65 47.30
N MET A 79 -23.68 -4.89 47.33
CA MET A 79 -24.41 -6.06 47.81
C MET A 79 -23.78 -6.56 49.11
N GLN A 80 -24.57 -6.68 50.17
CA GLN A 80 -24.12 -7.18 51.47
C GLN A 80 -24.50 -8.66 51.60
N LEU A 81 -23.53 -9.51 51.92
CA LEU A 81 -23.72 -10.95 52.17
C LEU A 81 -22.84 -11.40 53.35
N ASN A 82 -23.45 -11.95 54.40
CA ASN A 82 -22.75 -12.44 55.59
C ASN A 82 -21.73 -11.44 56.21
N GLY A 83 -22.02 -10.13 56.15
CA GLY A 83 -21.12 -9.08 56.65
C GLY A 83 -19.98 -8.67 55.71
N ALA A 84 -19.89 -9.27 54.51
CA ALA A 84 -18.98 -8.86 53.45
C ALA A 84 -19.72 -8.01 52.39
N SER A 85 -19.07 -6.92 51.94
CA SER A 85 -19.59 -6.02 50.91
C SER A 85 -18.97 -6.33 49.55
N TYR A 86 -19.81 -6.59 48.56
CA TYR A 86 -19.43 -6.82 47.16
C TYR A 86 -19.90 -5.65 46.32
N ARG A 87 -18.95 -4.94 45.68
CA ARG A 87 -19.25 -3.78 44.85
C ARG A 87 -19.07 -4.10 43.37
N ALA A 88 -19.99 -3.60 42.55
CA ALA A 88 -19.99 -3.80 41.11
C ALA A 88 -20.61 -2.59 40.39
N HIS A 89 -20.39 -2.50 39.09
CA HIS A 89 -21.19 -1.65 38.21
C HIS A 89 -22.56 -2.29 37.97
N GLY A 90 -23.63 -1.63 38.39
CA GLY A 90 -25.02 -2.06 38.24
C GLY A 90 -25.38 -2.31 36.79
N LEU A 91 -24.89 -1.47 35.87
CA LEU A 91 -25.05 -1.64 34.42
C LEU A 91 -24.51 -2.99 33.91
N VAL A 92 -23.30 -3.37 34.35
CA VAL A 92 -22.65 -4.62 33.92
C VAL A 92 -23.38 -5.84 34.48
N LEU A 93 -23.86 -5.76 35.73
CA LEU A 93 -24.66 -6.82 36.31
C LEU A 93 -26.05 -6.93 35.65
N ALA A 94 -26.70 -5.80 35.35
CA ALA A 94 -27.97 -5.76 34.62
C ALA A 94 -27.87 -6.37 33.21
N ALA A 95 -26.69 -6.36 32.59
CA ALA A 95 -26.46 -7.00 31.30
C ALA A 95 -26.56 -8.54 31.33
N VAL A 96 -26.40 -9.15 32.52
CA VAL A 96 -26.45 -10.62 32.69
C VAL A 96 -27.59 -11.10 33.58
N SER A 97 -28.19 -10.21 34.39
CA SER A 97 -29.16 -10.55 35.45
C SER A 97 -30.47 -9.79 35.26
N HIS A 98 -31.57 -10.53 35.07
CA HIS A 98 -32.92 -9.93 35.00
C HIS A 98 -33.31 -9.24 36.32
N THR A 99 -32.92 -9.81 37.45
CA THR A 99 -33.20 -9.22 38.76
C THR A 99 -32.43 -7.90 38.94
N ALA A 100 -31.15 -7.86 38.56
CA ALA A 100 -30.36 -6.64 38.59
C ALA A 100 -30.85 -5.60 37.58
N GLU A 101 -31.29 -6.01 36.38
CA GLU A 101 -31.91 -5.10 35.41
C GLU A 101 -33.17 -4.44 36.00
N ALA A 102 -34.02 -5.20 36.69
CA ALA A 102 -35.20 -4.66 37.37
C ALA A 102 -34.81 -3.66 38.47
N TRP A 103 -33.77 -3.96 39.27
CA TRP A 103 -33.25 -3.03 40.28
C TRP A 103 -32.72 -1.74 39.64
N PHE A 104 -32.00 -1.87 38.53
CA PHE A 104 -31.41 -0.78 37.79
C PHE A 104 -32.50 0.14 37.19
N ARG A 105 -33.58 -0.43 36.63
CA ARG A 105 -34.75 0.32 36.11
C ARG A 105 -35.55 1.04 37.19
N CYS A 106 -35.62 0.50 38.41
CA CYS A 106 -36.33 1.14 39.51
C CYS A 106 -35.55 2.31 40.16
N GLY A 107 -34.41 2.72 39.61
CA GLY A 107 -33.63 3.85 40.13
C GLY A 107 -32.98 3.60 41.48
N LYS A 108 -32.81 2.33 41.87
CA LYS A 108 -32.10 1.93 43.10
C LYS A 108 -30.57 1.89 42.93
N ALA A 109 -30.03 2.59 41.94
CA ALA A 109 -28.58 2.77 41.78
C ALA A 109 -28.03 3.49 43.03
N GLY A 110 -27.06 2.88 43.71
CA GLY A 110 -26.48 3.38 44.96
C GLY A 110 -27.11 2.84 46.26
N THR A 111 -28.09 1.93 46.18
CA THR A 111 -28.72 1.35 47.38
C THR A 111 -27.95 0.14 47.87
N GLU A 112 -27.64 0.07 49.17
CA GLU A 112 -27.16 -1.18 49.77
C GLU A 112 -28.26 -2.24 49.69
N MET A 113 -27.94 -3.36 49.06
CA MET A 113 -28.85 -4.49 48.95
C MET A 113 -28.40 -5.61 49.88
N GLU A 114 -29.18 -5.88 50.92
CA GLU A 114 -29.03 -7.09 51.71
C GLU A 114 -29.52 -8.28 50.88
N LEU A 115 -28.59 -9.17 50.52
CA LEU A 115 -28.93 -10.44 49.90
C LEU A 115 -29.45 -11.39 50.98
N LEU A 116 -30.57 -12.06 50.71
CA LEU A 116 -31.18 -13.00 51.66
C LEU A 116 -30.21 -14.16 51.96
N ASN A 117 -29.74 -14.22 53.21
CA ASN A 117 -28.92 -15.31 53.72
C ASN A 117 -29.63 -16.66 53.48
N GLY A 118 -28.97 -17.56 52.75
CA GLY A 118 -29.46 -18.91 52.47
C GLY A 118 -29.84 -19.22 51.01
N ARG A 119 -29.96 -18.22 50.12
CA ARG A 119 -30.19 -18.45 48.66
C ARG A 119 -29.10 -17.93 47.73
N VAL A 120 -28.16 -17.16 48.27
CA VAL A 120 -27.00 -16.64 47.54
C VAL A 120 -25.76 -17.02 48.34
N SER A 121 -24.88 -17.81 47.74
CA SER A 121 -23.60 -18.17 48.33
C SER A 121 -22.53 -17.14 47.93
N GLN A 122 -21.50 -16.95 48.76
CA GLN A 122 -20.35 -16.10 48.44
C GLN A 122 -19.67 -16.56 47.13
N ALA A 123 -19.52 -17.88 47.00
CA ALA A 123 -19.08 -18.59 45.82
C ALA A 123 -19.87 -18.20 44.55
N GLY A 124 -21.19 -18.38 44.60
CA GLY A 124 -22.08 -18.13 43.47
C GLY A 124 -22.11 -16.66 43.09
N LEU A 125 -22.05 -15.76 44.07
CA LEU A 125 -22.00 -14.31 43.80
C LEU A 125 -20.70 -13.92 43.10
N GLN A 126 -19.56 -14.47 43.52
CA GLN A 126 -18.28 -14.23 42.89
C GLN A 126 -18.23 -14.80 41.46
N ALA A 127 -18.82 -15.98 41.24
CA ALA A 127 -18.96 -16.58 39.91
C ALA A 127 -19.81 -15.71 38.96
N VAL A 128 -20.96 -15.22 39.43
CA VAL A 128 -21.82 -14.31 38.64
C VAL A 128 -21.08 -13.02 38.32
N LEU A 129 -20.36 -12.45 39.28
CA LEU A 129 -19.58 -11.24 39.08
C LEU A 129 -18.40 -11.47 38.13
N GLU A 130 -17.74 -12.62 38.13
CA GLU A 130 -16.66 -12.90 37.17
C GLU A 130 -17.22 -13.08 35.75
N PHE A 131 -18.32 -13.84 35.63
CA PHE A 131 -19.03 -14.04 34.36
C PHE A 131 -19.50 -12.70 33.76
N ALA A 132 -20.02 -11.78 34.57
CA ALA A 132 -20.50 -10.48 34.10
C ALA A 132 -19.42 -9.61 33.44
N TYR A 133 -18.15 -9.76 33.81
CA TYR A 133 -17.04 -8.95 33.27
C TYR A 133 -16.18 -9.69 32.25
N THR A 134 -16.23 -11.03 32.21
CA THR A 134 -15.33 -11.83 31.37
C THR A 134 -16.05 -12.71 30.36
N GLY A 135 -17.35 -12.93 30.53
CA GLY A 135 -18.10 -13.95 29.78
C GLY A 135 -17.67 -15.39 30.08
N SER A 136 -16.66 -15.60 30.95
CA SER A 136 -16.12 -16.92 31.26
C SER A 136 -16.98 -17.65 32.29
N SER A 137 -17.23 -18.93 32.01
CA SER A 137 -17.82 -19.88 32.97
C SER A 137 -16.77 -20.71 33.71
N ASP A 138 -15.47 -20.57 33.35
CA ASP A 138 -14.35 -21.22 34.03
C ASP A 138 -14.09 -20.54 35.38
N THR A 139 -14.89 -20.91 36.36
CA THR A 139 -14.68 -20.48 37.74
C THR A 139 -13.65 -21.41 38.38
N ALA A 140 -12.44 -20.90 38.57
CA ALA A 140 -11.35 -21.60 39.25
C ALA A 140 -11.61 -21.72 40.75
N ILE A 141 -12.61 -22.49 41.21
CA ILE A 141 -12.74 -22.87 42.63
C ILE A 141 -13.41 -24.26 42.76
N ASP A 142 -12.80 -25.14 43.56
CA ASP A 142 -13.26 -26.45 44.01
C ASP A 142 -14.61 -26.41 44.78
N MET A 143 -15.74 -26.15 44.11
CA MET A 143 -17.06 -26.06 44.77
C MET A 143 -18.21 -26.69 43.99
N THR A 144 -19.25 -27.10 44.74
CA THR A 144 -20.48 -27.74 44.28
C THR A 144 -21.25 -26.82 43.32
N GLY A 145 -21.36 -27.20 42.04
CA GLY A 145 -22.05 -26.42 41.00
C GLY A 145 -23.51 -26.06 41.32
N ASP A 146 -24.14 -26.78 42.26
CA ASP A 146 -25.49 -26.50 42.76
C ASP A 146 -25.60 -25.13 43.46
N ASP A 147 -24.58 -24.70 44.20
CA ASP A 147 -24.60 -23.41 44.93
C ASP A 147 -24.53 -22.21 43.96
N ILE A 148 -23.81 -22.38 42.85
CA ILE A 148 -23.72 -21.38 41.77
C ILE A 148 -25.07 -21.33 41.04
N LEU A 149 -25.67 -22.49 40.77
CA LEU A 149 -26.95 -22.59 40.07
C LEU A 149 -28.10 -21.97 40.87
N GLU A 150 -28.15 -22.16 42.19
CA GLU A 150 -29.14 -21.52 43.06
C GLU A 150 -28.98 -20.00 43.06
N THR A 151 -27.74 -19.51 43.15
CA THR A 151 -27.44 -18.08 43.06
C THR A 151 -27.85 -17.49 41.70
N CYS A 152 -27.58 -18.20 40.60
CA CYS A 152 -27.99 -17.78 39.26
C CYS A 152 -29.51 -17.72 39.13
N ARG A 153 -30.26 -18.66 39.71
CA ARG A 153 -31.73 -18.63 39.70
C ARG A 153 -32.28 -17.44 40.49
N PHE A 154 -31.69 -17.14 41.63
CA PHE A 154 -32.10 -16.01 42.46
C PHE A 154 -31.83 -14.66 41.77
N LEU A 155 -30.65 -14.49 41.20
CA LEU A 155 -30.27 -13.29 40.46
C LEU A 155 -30.81 -13.27 39.02
N GLY A 156 -31.47 -14.33 38.54
CA GLY A 156 -31.99 -14.39 37.17
C GLY A 156 -30.89 -14.33 36.10
N VAL A 157 -29.74 -14.98 36.34
CA VAL A 157 -28.60 -15.10 35.42
C VAL A 157 -28.73 -16.39 34.61
N GLU A 158 -29.66 -16.40 33.64
CA GLU A 158 -29.97 -17.61 32.88
C GLU A 158 -28.79 -18.10 32.02
N ARG A 159 -27.99 -17.18 31.48
CA ARG A 159 -26.87 -17.51 30.58
C ARG A 159 -25.81 -18.36 31.28
N LEU A 160 -25.39 -17.93 32.48
CA LEU A 160 -24.48 -18.72 33.32
C LEU A 160 -25.14 -20.02 33.81
N ALA A 161 -26.42 -20.00 34.19
CA ALA A 161 -27.12 -21.20 34.65
C ALA A 161 -27.18 -22.33 33.60
N ARG A 162 -27.19 -22.00 32.30
CA ARG A 162 -27.21 -22.98 31.19
C ARG A 162 -25.87 -23.68 30.97
N THR A 163 -24.78 -23.16 31.52
CA THR A 163 -23.45 -23.78 31.40
C THR A 163 -23.28 -25.00 32.31
N PHE A 164 -24.12 -25.14 33.33
CA PHE A 164 -24.13 -26.29 34.23
C PHE A 164 -25.09 -27.37 33.70
N PRO A 165 -24.63 -28.60 33.44
CA PRO A 165 -25.48 -29.66 32.90
C PRO A 165 -26.59 -30.02 33.89
N ARG A 166 -27.84 -30.00 33.42
CA ARG A 166 -28.89 -30.82 34.03
C ARG A 166 -28.64 -32.26 33.61
N GLU A 167 -28.77 -33.19 34.54
CA GLU A 167 -28.67 -34.63 34.27
C GLU A 167 -29.36 -35.00 32.94
N MET A 168 -28.60 -35.64 32.05
CA MET A 168 -29.01 -36.14 30.73
C MET A 168 -29.56 -35.11 29.73
N GLN A 169 -28.68 -34.38 29.01
CA GLN A 169 -28.94 -33.96 27.62
C GLN A 169 -27.64 -33.63 26.88
N THR A 170 -27.57 -34.04 25.62
CA THR A 170 -26.45 -33.89 24.68
C THR A 170 -26.02 -32.44 24.53
N CYS A 171 -24.76 -32.14 24.88
CA CYS A 171 -24.20 -30.79 24.89
C CYS A 171 -24.15 -30.14 23.49
N SER A 172 -24.76 -28.97 23.34
CA SER A 172 -24.27 -27.96 22.39
C SER A 172 -22.90 -27.49 22.88
N PRO A 173 -21.91 -27.23 22.00
CA PRO A 173 -20.65 -26.63 22.42
C PRO A 173 -20.92 -25.32 23.16
N LEU A 174 -20.20 -25.09 24.27
CA LEU A 174 -20.23 -23.82 25.01
C LEU A 174 -19.88 -22.69 24.04
N ALA A 175 -20.67 -21.62 24.06
CA ALA A 175 -20.30 -20.40 23.35
C ALA A 175 -18.99 -19.88 23.96
N PRO A 176 -17.99 -19.50 23.14
CA PRO A 176 -16.76 -18.93 23.64
C PRO A 176 -17.06 -17.60 24.38
N ALA A 177 -16.25 -17.28 25.39
CA ALA A 177 -16.49 -16.17 26.31
C ALA A 177 -16.71 -14.81 25.62
N ASN A 178 -16.07 -14.60 24.47
CA ASN A 178 -16.26 -13.42 23.63
C ASN A 178 -17.71 -13.27 23.12
N CYS A 179 -18.37 -14.36 22.70
CA CYS A 179 -19.77 -14.33 22.29
C CYS A 179 -20.70 -13.90 23.45
N GLU A 180 -20.40 -14.31 24.68
CA GLU A 180 -21.19 -13.91 25.86
C GLU A 180 -21.01 -12.43 26.21
N MET A 181 -19.81 -11.88 26.01
CA MET A 181 -19.56 -10.45 26.15
C MET A 181 -20.27 -9.64 25.05
N GLU A 182 -20.30 -10.12 23.80
CA GLU A 182 -21.06 -9.48 22.71
C GLU A 182 -22.56 -9.40 23.01
N VAL A 183 -23.14 -10.48 23.54
CA VAL A 183 -24.55 -10.48 24.00
C VAL A 183 -24.75 -9.46 25.12
N SER A 184 -23.82 -9.40 26.08
CA SER A 184 -23.86 -8.44 27.18
C SER A 184 -23.77 -6.99 26.68
N LEU A 185 -22.89 -6.71 25.71
CA LEU A 185 -22.79 -5.41 25.06
C LEU A 185 -24.09 -5.04 24.33
N GLY A 186 -24.73 -6.00 23.66
CA GLY A 186 -26.05 -5.82 23.05
C GLY A 186 -27.12 -5.39 24.06
N VAL A 187 -27.11 -5.98 25.26
CA VAL A 187 -28.01 -5.58 26.35
C VAL A 187 -27.70 -4.17 26.86
N ILE A 188 -26.41 -3.85 27.06
CA ILE A 188 -25.97 -2.51 27.49
C ILE A 188 -26.38 -1.45 26.45
N ARG A 189 -26.22 -1.74 25.16
CA ARG A 189 -26.67 -0.86 24.06
C ARG A 189 -28.17 -0.63 24.09
N ARG A 190 -28.97 -1.67 24.37
CA ARG A 190 -30.43 -1.55 24.52
C ARG A 190 -30.77 -0.64 25.69
N LEU A 191 -30.15 -0.84 26.85
CA LEU A 191 -30.39 -0.01 28.05
C LEU A 191 -30.05 1.46 27.79
N TRP A 192 -28.96 1.72 27.06
CA TRP A 192 -28.60 3.07 26.62
C TRP A 192 -29.64 3.70 25.70
N LYS A 193 -30.13 2.98 24.69
CA LYS A 193 -31.19 3.47 23.78
C LYS A 193 -32.52 3.75 24.49
N GLU A 194 -32.80 3.04 25.57
CA GLU A 194 -33.97 3.25 26.43
C GLU A 194 -33.72 4.29 27.54
N GLU A 195 -32.53 4.91 27.58
CA GLU A 195 -32.09 5.88 28.59
C GLU A 195 -32.14 5.34 30.04
N VAL A 196 -32.02 4.02 30.21
CA VAL A 196 -32.10 3.36 31.51
C VAL A 196 -30.75 3.44 32.21
N GLY A 197 -30.70 4.14 33.34
CA GLY A 197 -29.51 4.23 34.20
C GLY A 197 -28.39 5.11 33.65
N CYS A 198 -28.67 5.93 32.63
CA CYS A 198 -27.77 6.98 32.18
C CYS A 198 -27.58 8.01 33.31
N ASP A 199 -26.33 8.20 33.71
CA ASP A 199 -25.93 8.99 34.87
C ASP A 199 -25.15 10.26 34.47
N VAL A 200 -24.94 10.47 33.16
CA VAL A 200 -24.32 11.68 32.61
C VAL A 200 -24.95 12.06 31.26
N TRP A 201 -25.00 13.37 30.98
CA TRP A 201 -25.42 13.95 29.73
C TRP A 201 -24.27 14.78 29.13
N LEU A 202 -23.88 14.45 27.90
CA LEU A 202 -22.84 15.17 27.17
C LEU A 202 -23.51 16.26 26.32
N GLN A 203 -23.17 17.51 26.60
CA GLN A 203 -23.70 18.68 25.91
C GLN A 203 -22.70 19.23 24.90
N THR A 204 -23.14 19.46 23.68
CA THR A 204 -22.35 20.12 22.64
C THR A 204 -22.62 21.63 22.60
N ASP A 205 -21.78 22.37 21.88
CA ASP A 205 -21.95 23.81 21.69
C ASP A 205 -23.24 24.17 20.92
N SER A 206 -23.83 23.23 20.16
CA SER A 206 -25.13 23.41 19.50
C SER A 206 -26.32 23.31 20.46
N GLY A 207 -26.08 22.95 21.73
CA GLY A 207 -27.12 22.82 22.77
C GLY A 207 -27.81 21.46 22.83
N GLU A 208 -27.40 20.50 21.99
CA GLU A 208 -27.90 19.12 22.07
C GLU A 208 -27.25 18.38 23.24
N SER A 209 -28.03 17.53 23.90
CA SER A 209 -27.64 16.83 25.13
C SER A 209 -27.85 15.33 24.96
N LEU A 210 -26.77 14.57 24.92
CA LEU A 210 -26.79 13.12 24.67
C LEU A 210 -26.59 12.33 25.97
N PRO A 211 -27.50 11.40 26.34
CA PRO A 211 -27.35 10.60 27.55
C PRO A 211 -26.29 9.51 27.37
N ALA A 212 -25.55 9.20 28.44
CA ALA A 212 -24.57 8.14 28.46
C ALA A 212 -24.38 7.56 29.88
N HIS A 213 -23.68 6.44 29.96
CA HIS A 213 -23.21 5.85 31.20
C HIS A 213 -21.75 6.24 31.43
N ARG A 214 -21.45 6.84 32.58
CA ARG A 214 -20.09 7.22 32.99
C ARG A 214 -19.12 6.07 32.91
N VAL A 215 -19.58 4.90 33.36
CA VAL A 215 -18.77 3.67 33.36
C VAL A 215 -18.38 3.26 31.94
N VAL A 216 -19.27 3.40 30.95
CA VAL A 216 -18.97 3.04 29.55
C VAL A 216 -18.02 4.05 28.92
N LEU A 217 -18.23 5.35 29.16
CA LEU A 217 -17.32 6.40 28.71
C LEU A 217 -15.92 6.20 29.28
N ALA A 218 -15.81 5.97 30.59
CA ALA A 218 -14.53 5.76 31.27
C ALA A 218 -13.85 4.44 30.91
N ALA A 219 -14.60 3.40 30.53
CA ALA A 219 -14.03 2.14 30.05
C ALA A 219 -13.58 2.23 28.59
N GLY A 220 -14.26 3.04 27.77
CA GLY A 220 -14.04 3.13 26.33
C GLY A 220 -13.06 4.22 25.87
N GLY A 221 -12.70 5.19 26.71
CA GLY A 221 -11.76 6.25 26.35
C GLY A 221 -11.01 6.84 27.55
N ASP A 222 -9.70 7.01 27.39
CA ASP A 222 -8.81 7.47 28.46
C ASP A 222 -9.07 8.93 28.87
N TYR A 223 -9.49 9.79 27.92
CA TYR A 223 -9.92 11.15 28.22
C TYR A 223 -11.10 11.15 29.21
N PHE A 224 -12.16 10.40 28.90
CA PHE A 224 -13.35 10.32 29.75
C PHE A 224 -13.03 9.65 31.08
N ARG A 225 -12.13 8.67 31.09
CA ARG A 225 -11.64 8.06 32.32
C ARG A 225 -10.97 9.09 33.22
N ALA A 226 -10.05 9.89 32.69
CA ALA A 226 -9.40 10.96 33.43
C ALA A 226 -10.42 12.02 33.91
N LEU A 227 -11.37 12.38 33.06
CA LEU A 227 -12.41 13.36 33.37
C LEU A 227 -13.31 12.93 34.52
N LEU A 228 -13.78 11.67 34.47
CA LEU A 228 -14.79 11.14 35.39
C LEU A 228 -14.19 10.53 36.66
N CYS A 229 -12.96 10.02 36.59
CA CYS A 229 -12.29 9.36 37.73
C CYS A 229 -11.16 10.21 38.35
N GLY A 230 -10.75 11.31 37.72
CA GLY A 230 -9.62 12.14 38.15
C GLY A 230 -9.93 13.20 39.22
N GLY A 231 -11.17 13.26 39.72
CA GLY A 231 -11.58 14.23 40.75
C GLY A 231 -11.76 15.66 40.24
N LEU A 232 -11.90 15.85 38.92
CA LEU A 232 -12.26 17.13 38.30
C LEU A 232 -13.71 17.51 38.64
N ARG A 233 -14.10 18.77 38.41
CA ARG A 233 -15.46 19.25 38.75
C ARG A 233 -16.54 18.44 38.04
N GLU A 234 -16.28 18.12 36.78
CA GLU A 234 -17.07 17.31 35.86
C GLU A 234 -17.33 15.89 36.40
N SER A 235 -16.47 15.39 37.31
CA SER A 235 -16.68 14.11 38.01
C SER A 235 -17.87 14.11 38.99
N SER A 236 -18.47 15.26 39.27
CA SER A 236 -19.70 15.38 40.09
C SER A 236 -20.90 15.95 39.32
N GLU A 237 -20.70 16.43 38.10
CA GLU A 237 -21.76 17.06 37.32
C GLU A 237 -22.55 16.04 36.51
N LYS A 238 -23.87 16.25 36.43
CA LYS A 238 -24.76 15.44 35.59
C LYS A 238 -24.67 15.83 34.12
N ALA A 239 -24.37 17.09 33.81
CA ALA A 239 -24.23 17.58 32.45
C ALA A 239 -22.79 18.05 32.23
N ILE A 240 -22.10 17.51 31.23
CA ILE A 240 -20.72 17.84 30.89
C ILE A 240 -20.73 18.49 29.51
N SER A 241 -20.28 19.75 29.42
CA SER A 241 -20.19 20.47 28.15
C SER A 241 -18.86 20.19 27.45
N LEU A 242 -18.90 19.54 26.29
CA LEU A 242 -17.76 19.30 25.42
C LEU A 242 -17.71 20.38 24.35
N ARG A 243 -16.69 21.23 24.40
CA ARG A 243 -16.50 22.34 23.45
C ARG A 243 -15.78 21.88 22.19
N GLY A 244 -16.15 22.46 21.05
CA GLY A 244 -15.46 22.25 19.78
C GLY A 244 -15.76 20.92 19.10
N VAL A 245 -16.82 20.21 19.51
CA VAL A 245 -17.24 18.93 18.91
C VAL A 245 -18.67 19.01 18.44
N ALA A 246 -18.91 18.65 17.18
CA ALA A 246 -20.24 18.60 16.60
C ALA A 246 -21.06 17.44 17.20
N SER A 247 -22.38 17.63 17.32
CA SER A 247 -23.27 16.63 17.93
C SER A 247 -23.28 15.30 17.19
N TRP A 248 -23.15 15.32 15.87
CA TRP A 248 -23.13 14.11 15.06
C TRP A 248 -21.87 13.27 15.34
N VAL A 249 -20.71 13.92 15.54
CA VAL A 249 -19.43 13.26 15.91
C VAL A 249 -19.58 12.58 17.26
N LEU A 250 -20.15 13.31 18.23
CA LEU A 250 -20.38 12.77 19.56
C LEU A 250 -21.37 11.59 19.54
N TRP A 251 -22.42 11.69 18.73
CA TRP A 251 -23.37 10.61 18.52
C TRP A 251 -22.72 9.37 17.91
N ALA A 252 -21.85 9.54 16.90
CA ALA A 252 -21.12 8.45 16.26
C ALA A 252 -20.12 7.79 17.23
N ILE A 253 -19.43 8.58 18.06
CA ILE A 253 -18.57 8.07 19.14
C ILE A 253 -19.38 7.25 20.13
N LEU A 254 -20.53 7.75 20.60
CA LEU A 254 -21.39 7.01 21.51
C LEU A 254 -21.89 5.72 20.84
N GLU A 255 -22.38 5.80 19.61
CA GLU A 255 -22.82 4.60 18.88
C GLU A 255 -21.70 3.55 18.83
N PHE A 256 -20.46 3.95 18.49
CA PHE A 256 -19.30 3.07 18.51
C PHE A 256 -19.03 2.48 19.90
N LEU A 257 -19.03 3.28 20.97
CA LEU A 257 -18.78 2.78 22.32
C LEU A 257 -19.76 1.67 22.73
N TYR A 258 -21.01 1.76 22.30
CA TYR A 258 -22.05 0.77 22.59
C TYR A 258 -22.18 -0.35 21.55
N SER A 259 -21.51 -0.31 20.39
CA SER A 259 -21.68 -1.33 19.35
C SER A 259 -20.40 -1.88 18.72
N GLY A 260 -19.27 -1.20 18.85
CA GLY A 260 -18.02 -1.50 18.13
C GLY A 260 -18.05 -1.15 16.65
N THR A 261 -19.13 -0.53 16.17
CA THR A 261 -19.33 -0.21 14.75
C THR A 261 -19.29 1.29 14.53
N LEU A 262 -18.60 1.72 13.47
CA LEU A 262 -18.51 3.12 13.06
C LEU A 262 -19.02 3.26 11.63
N ARG A 263 -19.76 4.34 11.36
CA ARG A 263 -20.21 4.68 10.01
C ARG A 263 -19.33 5.80 9.48
N LEU A 264 -18.57 5.51 8.43
CA LEU A 264 -17.61 6.44 7.85
C LEU A 264 -18.04 6.88 6.45
N GLY A 265 -18.01 8.20 6.25
CA GLY A 265 -18.11 8.88 4.96
C GLY A 265 -16.78 9.55 4.61
N ARG A 266 -16.62 9.94 3.34
CA ARG A 266 -15.39 10.59 2.85
C ARG A 266 -15.18 11.99 3.44
N GLU A 267 -16.25 12.71 3.71
CA GLU A 267 -16.19 14.06 4.30
C GLU A 267 -16.15 13.99 5.83
N ASP A 268 -16.83 13.00 6.41
CA ASP A 268 -17.01 12.86 7.86
C ASP A 268 -15.75 12.33 8.60
N VAL A 269 -14.91 11.57 7.91
CA VAL A 269 -13.78 10.86 8.56
C VAL A 269 -12.80 11.80 9.27
N TRP A 270 -12.66 13.04 8.81
CA TRP A 270 -11.74 14.03 9.36
C TRP A 270 -12.15 14.50 10.75
N GLU A 271 -13.39 14.98 10.88
CA GLU A 271 -13.93 15.44 12.16
C GLU A 271 -13.95 14.29 13.19
N LEU A 272 -14.23 13.06 12.74
CA LEU A 272 -14.18 11.87 13.58
C LEU A 272 -12.76 11.49 14.01
N ALA A 273 -11.78 11.53 13.11
CA ALA A 273 -10.38 11.23 13.43
C ALA A 273 -9.81 12.24 14.43
N GLU A 274 -10.10 13.53 14.25
CA GLU A 274 -9.70 14.59 15.18
C GLU A 274 -10.32 14.40 16.57
N ALA A 275 -11.63 14.12 16.63
CA ALA A 275 -12.31 13.87 17.90
C ALA A 275 -11.83 12.58 18.57
N ALA A 276 -11.51 11.53 17.80
CA ALA A 276 -10.95 10.29 18.33
C ALA A 276 -9.59 10.52 18.97
N LEU A 277 -8.73 11.34 18.37
CA LEU A 277 -7.44 11.72 18.94
C LEU A 277 -7.61 12.59 20.19
N LEU A 278 -8.50 13.59 20.13
CA LEU A 278 -8.80 14.49 21.25
C LEU A 278 -9.31 13.71 22.48
N PHE A 279 -10.24 12.79 22.28
CA PHE A 279 -10.85 11.98 23.34
C PHE A 279 -10.09 10.68 23.63
N GLN A 280 -8.94 10.45 22.97
CA GLN A 280 -8.11 9.26 23.15
C GLN A 280 -8.91 7.96 22.97
N LEU A 281 -9.71 7.91 21.92
CA LEU A 281 -10.55 6.77 21.53
C LEU A 281 -9.82 5.93 20.48
N GLN A 282 -8.89 5.09 20.93
CA GLN A 282 -8.02 4.32 20.03
C GLN A 282 -8.78 3.47 19.02
N GLY A 283 -9.90 2.84 19.43
CA GLY A 283 -10.69 2.00 18.54
C GLY A 283 -11.35 2.77 17.39
N VAL A 284 -11.86 3.98 17.65
CA VAL A 284 -12.42 4.86 16.61
C VAL A 284 -11.31 5.31 15.66
N PHE A 285 -10.16 5.71 16.23
CA PHE A 285 -9.03 6.19 15.45
C PHE A 285 -8.46 5.12 14.51
N VAL A 286 -8.33 3.86 14.96
CA VAL A 286 -7.86 2.74 14.12
C VAL A 286 -8.78 2.54 12.91
N LEU A 287 -10.11 2.57 13.11
CA LEU A 287 -11.06 2.43 12.00
C LEU A 287 -10.97 3.61 11.02
N CYS A 288 -10.80 4.85 11.53
CA CYS A 288 -10.56 6.01 10.67
C CYS A 288 -9.25 5.89 9.89
N GLU A 289 -8.17 5.43 10.52
CA GLU A 289 -6.86 5.24 9.87
C GLU A 289 -6.94 4.18 8.76
N GLU A 290 -7.56 3.03 9.01
CA GLU A 290 -7.78 1.98 8.00
C GLU A 290 -8.60 2.51 6.81
N PHE A 291 -9.68 3.25 7.08
CA PHE A 291 -10.51 3.85 6.04
C PHE A 291 -9.74 4.86 5.18
N LEU A 292 -8.96 5.74 5.83
CA LEU A 292 -8.12 6.72 5.12
C LEU A 292 -7.07 6.02 4.24
N LEU A 293 -6.49 4.92 4.71
CA LEU A 293 -5.49 4.15 3.96
C LEU A 293 -6.08 3.41 2.75
N GLU A 294 -7.28 2.87 2.87
CA GLU A 294 -7.96 2.18 1.77
C GLU A 294 -8.47 3.14 0.68
N HIS A 295 -8.71 4.40 1.06
CA HIS A 295 -9.33 5.40 0.18
C HIS A 295 -8.45 6.63 -0.10
N ILE A 296 -7.11 6.48 -0.10
CA ILE A 296 -6.21 7.56 -0.56
C ILE A 296 -6.44 7.82 -2.05
N ASP A 297 -6.67 9.09 -2.39
CA ASP A 297 -6.83 9.56 -3.77
C ASP A 297 -6.04 10.88 -3.99
N PRO A 298 -5.92 11.37 -5.24
CA PRO A 298 -5.12 12.58 -5.53
C PRO A 298 -5.61 13.85 -4.84
N SER A 299 -6.90 13.95 -4.49
CA SER A 299 -7.48 15.10 -3.79
C SER A 299 -7.32 15.01 -2.26
N SER A 300 -7.31 13.80 -1.70
CA SER A 300 -7.22 13.58 -0.24
C SER A 300 -5.79 13.39 0.28
N CYS A 301 -4.84 12.92 -0.54
CA CYS A 301 -3.52 12.50 -0.05
C CYS A 301 -2.72 13.58 0.68
N LEU A 302 -2.82 14.86 0.28
CA LEU A 302 -2.12 15.96 0.92
C LEU A 302 -2.73 16.33 2.28
N ASP A 303 -4.06 16.28 2.38
CA ASP A 303 -4.77 16.49 3.65
C ASP A 303 -4.44 15.35 4.64
N ILE A 304 -4.34 14.10 4.15
CA ILE A 304 -3.96 12.92 4.98
C ILE A 304 -2.53 13.10 5.49
N LEU A 305 -1.63 13.57 4.63
CA LEU A 305 -0.25 13.83 4.99
C LEU A 305 -0.14 14.94 6.04
N ALA A 306 -0.88 16.04 5.87
CA ALA A 306 -0.91 17.14 6.84
C ALA A 306 -1.48 16.70 8.20
N LEU A 307 -2.55 15.91 8.20
CA LEU A 307 -3.12 15.32 9.41
C LEU A 307 -2.08 14.42 10.11
N ALA A 308 -1.42 13.56 9.34
CA ALA A 308 -0.42 12.66 9.87
C ALA A 308 0.76 13.40 10.51
N GLU A 309 1.23 14.49 9.90
CA GLU A 309 2.28 15.33 10.48
C GLU A 309 1.81 16.06 11.74
N ALA A 310 0.59 16.60 11.74
CA ALA A 310 0.04 17.35 12.88
C ALA A 310 -0.09 16.50 14.14
N TYR A 311 -0.43 15.21 13.99
CA TYR A 311 -0.67 14.28 15.09
C TYR A 311 0.44 13.23 15.29
N GLY A 312 1.53 13.28 14.50
CA GLY A 312 2.67 12.36 14.63
C GLY A 312 2.40 10.92 14.18
N LEU A 313 1.57 10.72 13.15
CA LEU A 313 1.14 9.43 12.62
C LEU A 313 2.08 8.94 11.52
N ASP A 314 3.26 8.45 11.91
CA ASP A 314 4.35 8.13 10.97
C ASP A 314 3.96 7.16 9.84
N GLN A 315 3.16 6.12 10.12
CA GLN A 315 2.81 5.12 9.13
C GLN A 315 1.84 5.65 8.08
N LEU A 316 0.81 6.36 8.53
CA LEU A 316 -0.16 7.03 7.67
C LEU A 316 0.52 8.09 6.79
N GLY A 317 1.38 8.91 7.40
CA GLY A 317 2.14 9.96 6.71
C GLY A 317 3.04 9.39 5.61
N ARG A 318 3.83 8.35 5.91
CA ARG A 318 4.69 7.70 4.90
C ARG A 318 3.89 7.13 3.73
N LYS A 319 2.73 6.54 3.97
CA LYS A 319 1.88 5.98 2.90
C LYS A 319 1.27 7.09 2.05
N ALA A 320 0.77 8.17 2.67
CA ALA A 320 0.24 9.32 1.96
C ALA A 320 1.30 10.04 1.11
N GLU A 321 2.51 10.21 1.65
CA GLU A 321 3.64 10.80 0.93
C GLU A 321 4.08 9.92 -0.25
N GLN A 322 4.20 8.61 -0.07
CA GLN A 322 4.50 7.68 -1.16
C GLN A 322 3.44 7.72 -2.26
N TYR A 323 2.16 7.84 -1.88
CA TYR A 323 1.07 8.01 -2.85
C TYR A 323 1.21 9.34 -3.61
N ALA A 324 1.46 10.44 -2.90
CA ALA A 324 1.66 11.75 -3.50
C ALA A 324 2.84 11.75 -4.49
N LEU A 325 3.94 11.06 -4.18
CA LEU A 325 5.08 10.90 -5.08
C LEU A 325 4.71 10.06 -6.32
N ARG A 326 3.97 8.96 -6.16
CA ARG A 326 3.53 8.09 -7.27
C ARG A 326 2.51 8.73 -8.20
N GLN A 327 1.64 9.58 -7.67
CA GLN A 327 0.58 10.26 -8.42
C GLN A 327 0.84 11.78 -8.52
N PHE A 328 2.12 12.19 -8.45
CA PHE A 328 2.52 13.59 -8.32
C PHE A 328 1.90 14.48 -9.40
N GLN A 329 1.86 14.01 -10.65
CA GLN A 329 1.27 14.76 -11.76
C GLN A 329 -0.21 15.10 -11.49
N SER A 330 -1.01 14.14 -11.07
CA SER A 330 -2.42 14.34 -10.73
C SER A 330 -2.59 15.25 -9.50
N VAL A 331 -1.77 15.02 -8.47
CA VAL A 331 -1.80 15.79 -7.22
C VAL A 331 -1.41 17.26 -7.47
N SER A 332 -0.40 17.51 -8.30
CA SER A 332 0.09 18.85 -8.62
C SER A 332 -0.90 19.71 -9.41
N CYS A 333 -1.91 19.09 -10.03
CA CYS A 333 -3.01 19.78 -10.69
C CYS A 333 -4.18 20.09 -9.76
N GLY A 334 -4.19 19.55 -8.54
CA GLY A 334 -5.24 19.79 -7.55
C GLY A 334 -5.06 21.12 -6.81
N ASP A 335 -6.17 21.71 -6.38
CA ASP A 335 -6.18 23.02 -5.69
C ASP A 335 -5.35 22.99 -4.40
N LYS A 336 -5.42 21.88 -3.66
CA LYS A 336 -4.69 21.65 -2.40
C LYS A 336 -3.17 21.70 -2.54
N PHE A 337 -2.64 21.48 -3.74
CA PHE A 337 -1.20 21.57 -3.98
C PHE A 337 -0.66 22.98 -3.72
N GLN A 338 -1.49 24.01 -3.96
CA GLN A 338 -1.11 25.41 -3.79
C GLN A 338 -0.98 25.80 -2.31
N ASP A 339 -1.62 25.05 -1.41
CA ASP A 339 -1.57 25.24 0.04
C ASP A 339 -0.33 24.60 0.69
N LEU A 340 0.49 23.87 -0.08
CA LEU A 340 1.65 23.17 0.46
C LEU A 340 2.65 24.11 1.13
N PRO A 341 3.09 23.81 2.36
CA PRO A 341 4.23 24.48 2.98
C PRO A 341 5.51 24.27 2.15
N LEU A 342 6.35 25.31 2.06
CA LEU A 342 7.64 25.24 1.35
C LEU A 342 8.50 24.02 1.74
N PRO A 343 8.68 23.67 3.03
CA PRO A 343 9.50 22.52 3.41
C PRO A 343 8.97 21.19 2.87
N LEU A 344 7.63 21.05 2.81
CA LEU A 344 7.00 19.84 2.29
C LEU A 344 7.15 19.77 0.76
N LEU A 345 6.98 20.89 0.07
CA LEU A 345 7.19 20.95 -1.38
C LEU A 345 8.65 20.64 -1.74
N GLU A 346 9.63 21.25 -1.07
CA GLU A 346 11.06 20.96 -1.30
C GLU A 346 11.36 19.48 -1.10
N ARG A 347 10.85 18.89 -0.01
CA ARG A 347 10.98 17.46 0.30
C ARG A 347 10.43 16.58 -0.81
N LEU A 348 9.23 16.83 -1.29
CA LEU A 348 8.63 16.07 -2.39
C LEU A 348 9.43 16.21 -3.70
N LEU A 349 9.91 17.41 -4.02
CA LEU A 349 10.65 17.69 -5.25
C LEU A 349 12.06 17.08 -5.26
N GLU A 350 12.70 16.99 -4.10
CA GLU A 350 14.02 16.38 -3.93
C GLU A 350 14.00 14.87 -4.20
N GLU A 351 12.90 14.20 -3.85
CA GLU A 351 12.77 12.75 -3.95
C GLU A 351 12.95 12.21 -5.39
N ASP A 352 13.84 11.21 -5.51
CA ASP A 352 14.08 10.49 -6.77
C ASP A 352 12.90 9.61 -7.18
N SER A 353 12.05 9.22 -6.22
CA SER A 353 10.86 8.40 -6.46
C SER A 353 9.63 9.16 -6.97
N LEU A 354 9.73 10.49 -7.12
CA LEU A 354 8.65 11.30 -7.69
C LEU A 354 8.35 10.84 -9.14
N CYS A 355 7.09 10.50 -9.40
CA CYS A 355 6.65 9.92 -10.67
C CYS A 355 5.94 10.95 -11.54
N VAL A 356 6.54 11.28 -12.69
CA VAL A 356 6.00 12.20 -13.69
C VAL A 356 6.30 11.72 -15.10
N ASP A 357 5.41 12.01 -16.06
CA ASP A 357 5.61 11.64 -17.47
C ASP A 357 6.83 12.36 -18.10
N SER A 358 7.15 13.57 -17.61
CA SER A 358 8.38 14.31 -17.92
C SER A 358 8.65 15.42 -16.89
N GLU A 359 9.90 15.88 -16.83
CA GLU A 359 10.34 16.94 -15.90
C GLU A 359 9.59 18.27 -16.06
N ILE A 360 8.99 18.52 -17.23
CA ILE A 360 8.20 19.74 -17.44
C ILE A 360 7.03 19.82 -16.46
N GLN A 361 6.47 18.68 -16.03
CA GLN A 361 5.37 18.65 -15.07
C GLN A 361 5.81 19.15 -13.70
N VAL A 362 7.04 18.83 -13.31
CA VAL A 362 7.62 19.32 -12.04
C VAL A 362 7.90 20.81 -12.11
N PHE A 363 8.40 21.29 -13.24
CA PHE A 363 8.52 22.73 -13.48
C PHE A 363 7.17 23.44 -13.41
N ARG A 364 6.13 22.89 -14.05
CA ARG A 364 4.76 23.44 -14.01
C ARG A 364 4.18 23.44 -12.61
N ALA A 365 4.42 22.40 -11.82
CA ALA A 365 4.01 22.33 -10.42
C ALA A 365 4.67 23.46 -9.59
N VAL A 366 5.99 23.62 -9.70
CA VAL A 366 6.72 24.73 -9.05
C VAL A 366 6.19 26.08 -9.52
N ARG A 367 5.94 26.24 -10.83
CA ARG A 367 5.39 27.48 -11.40
C ARG A 367 4.03 27.80 -10.80
N CYS A 368 3.12 26.84 -10.79
CA CYS A 368 1.77 27.00 -10.27
C CYS A 368 1.79 27.38 -8.78
N TRP A 369 2.64 26.74 -7.99
CA TRP A 369 2.76 27.05 -6.56
C TRP A 369 3.30 28.47 -6.32
N VAL A 370 4.25 28.95 -7.12
CA VAL A 370 4.78 30.33 -7.00
C VAL A 370 3.80 31.37 -7.54
N GLU A 371 3.03 31.05 -8.58
CA GLU A 371 2.04 31.96 -9.18
C GLU A 371 0.91 32.33 -8.22
N GLU A 372 0.57 31.44 -7.27
CA GLU A 372 -0.49 31.68 -6.29
C GLU A 372 -0.18 32.83 -5.32
N ASP A 373 1.06 32.94 -4.86
CA ASP A 373 1.50 34.06 -4.02
C ASP A 373 2.87 34.59 -4.48
N LEU A 374 2.82 35.38 -5.56
CA LEU A 374 4.00 35.99 -6.16
C LEU A 374 4.78 36.91 -5.21
N GLY A 375 4.13 37.45 -4.16
CA GLY A 375 4.77 38.37 -3.23
C GLY A 375 5.75 37.64 -2.31
N GLU A 376 5.25 36.62 -1.62
CA GLU A 376 6.03 35.88 -0.61
C GLU A 376 6.80 34.71 -1.22
N ARG A 377 6.35 34.11 -2.33
CA ARG A 377 6.93 32.87 -2.86
C ARG A 377 8.02 33.06 -3.92
N LEU A 378 8.04 34.21 -4.59
CA LEU A 378 9.05 34.52 -5.62
C LEU A 378 10.51 34.43 -5.13
N PRO A 379 10.86 34.80 -3.88
CA PRO A 379 12.21 34.61 -3.33
C PRO A 379 12.66 33.13 -3.26
N PHE A 380 11.73 32.18 -3.11
CA PHE A 380 12.04 30.75 -2.98
C PHE A 380 12.14 30.02 -4.32
N LEU A 381 11.59 30.61 -5.40
CA LEU A 381 11.63 30.04 -6.75
C LEU A 381 13.02 29.53 -7.16
N PRO A 382 14.14 30.25 -6.91
CA PRO A 382 15.45 29.73 -7.30
C PRO A 382 15.87 28.43 -6.60
N GLY A 383 15.49 28.23 -5.33
CA GLY A 383 15.77 26.99 -4.60
C GLY A 383 14.95 25.83 -5.13
N LEU A 384 13.64 26.05 -5.34
CA LEU A 384 12.74 25.05 -5.92
C LEU A 384 13.19 24.58 -7.32
N LEU A 385 13.73 25.49 -8.14
CA LEU A 385 14.23 25.16 -9.47
C LEU A 385 15.52 24.31 -9.46
N GLU A 386 16.27 24.24 -8.34
CA GLU A 386 17.42 23.34 -8.21
C GLU A 386 16.99 21.86 -8.18
N HIS A 387 15.75 21.58 -7.75
CA HIS A 387 15.15 20.24 -7.77
C HIS A 387 14.50 19.86 -9.11
N VAL A 388 14.47 20.78 -10.08
CA VAL A 388 13.95 20.53 -11.44
C VAL A 388 15.09 20.08 -12.36
N ARG A 389 14.96 18.90 -12.98
CA ARG A 389 16.06 18.26 -13.71
C ARG A 389 16.03 18.63 -15.19
N PHE A 390 16.27 19.91 -15.49
CA PHE A 390 16.20 20.47 -16.86
C PHE A 390 16.96 19.68 -17.93
N GLY A 391 18.05 18.99 -17.56
CA GLY A 391 18.82 18.14 -18.49
C GLY A 391 18.05 16.93 -19.05
N LEU A 392 16.88 16.60 -18.53
CA LEU A 392 16.00 15.52 -19.02
C LEU A 392 14.84 16.01 -19.89
N MET A 393 14.65 17.33 -20.00
CA MET A 393 13.58 17.90 -20.79
C MET A 393 13.91 17.84 -22.29
N SER A 394 12.89 17.65 -23.11
CA SER A 394 12.95 17.81 -24.56
C SER A 394 13.12 19.28 -24.95
N TYR A 395 13.52 19.52 -26.19
CA TYR A 395 13.67 20.88 -26.72
C TYR A 395 12.40 21.73 -26.59
N THR A 396 11.22 21.16 -26.90
CA THR A 396 9.93 21.85 -26.80
C THR A 396 9.59 22.23 -25.35
N GLU A 397 9.92 21.35 -24.40
CA GLU A 397 9.71 21.60 -22.98
C GLU A 397 10.68 22.69 -22.48
N LEU A 398 11.93 22.68 -22.92
CA LEU A 398 12.90 23.74 -22.60
C LEU A 398 12.51 25.10 -23.18
N GLN A 399 11.91 25.14 -24.37
CA GLN A 399 11.36 26.37 -24.94
C GLN A 399 10.21 26.93 -24.10
N GLU A 400 9.32 26.06 -23.59
CA GLU A 400 8.26 26.46 -22.67
C GLU A 400 8.84 27.08 -21.40
N VAL A 401 9.82 26.43 -20.77
CA VAL A 401 10.53 26.98 -19.60
C VAL A 401 11.15 28.34 -19.93
N GLN A 402 11.79 28.48 -21.09
CA GLN A 402 12.42 29.73 -21.50
C GLN A 402 11.42 30.87 -21.72
N SER A 403 10.21 30.55 -22.18
CA SER A 403 9.11 31.52 -22.36
C SER A 403 8.48 31.99 -21.05
N CYS A 404 8.79 31.33 -19.92
CA CYS A 404 8.22 31.68 -18.63
C CYS A 404 8.73 33.04 -18.13
N THR A 405 7.79 33.98 -17.95
CA THR A 405 8.08 35.36 -17.52
C THR A 405 8.56 35.44 -16.07
N LEU A 406 8.19 34.48 -15.21
CA LEU A 406 8.61 34.44 -13.79
C LEU A 406 10.12 34.37 -13.63
N LEU A 407 10.80 33.63 -14.52
CA LEU A 407 12.27 33.50 -14.48
C LEU A 407 12.97 34.84 -14.76
N THR A 408 12.33 35.77 -15.46
CA THR A 408 12.90 37.12 -15.69
C THR A 408 12.79 38.04 -14.48
N ARG A 409 11.94 37.69 -13.50
CA ARG A 409 11.68 38.50 -12.30
C ARG A 409 12.69 38.26 -11.18
N SER A 410 13.52 37.21 -11.25
CA SER A 410 14.57 36.93 -10.27
C SER A 410 15.97 36.90 -10.91
N LEU A 411 17.00 37.39 -10.19
CA LEU A 411 18.38 37.39 -10.68
C LEU A 411 18.91 35.96 -10.95
N ARG A 412 18.55 34.99 -10.10
CA ARG A 412 18.89 33.58 -10.30
C ARG A 412 18.10 32.95 -11.45
N GLY A 413 16.83 33.33 -11.65
CA GLY A 413 16.02 32.90 -12.79
C GLY A 413 16.59 33.40 -14.14
N LYS A 414 17.09 34.63 -14.20
CA LYS A 414 17.82 35.16 -15.38
C LYS A 414 19.07 34.34 -15.70
N ARG A 415 19.88 34.01 -14.67
CA ARG A 415 21.05 33.14 -14.82
C ARG A 415 20.66 31.72 -15.28
N LEU A 416 19.53 31.20 -14.81
CA LEU A 416 19.01 29.92 -15.27
C LEU A 416 18.59 30.00 -16.76
N GLN A 417 17.88 31.05 -17.18
CA GLN A 417 17.55 31.26 -18.60
C GLN A 417 18.81 31.32 -19.49
N GLU A 418 19.88 31.96 -19.02
CA GLU A 418 21.18 31.97 -19.70
C GLU A 418 21.79 30.56 -19.81
N LYS A 419 21.72 29.75 -18.75
CA LYS A 419 22.16 28.35 -18.79
C LYS A 419 21.29 27.49 -19.72
N LEU A 420 19.98 27.63 -19.67
CA LEU A 420 19.04 26.87 -20.52
C LEU A 420 19.21 27.22 -22.01
N ARG A 421 19.61 28.45 -22.34
CA ARG A 421 19.97 28.86 -23.71
C ARG A 421 21.10 28.01 -24.30
N VAL A 422 22.04 27.54 -23.46
CA VAL A 422 23.11 26.64 -23.89
C VAL A 422 22.57 25.26 -24.22
N TYR A 423 21.57 24.75 -23.47
CA TYR A 423 20.94 23.45 -23.72
C TYR A 423 20.06 23.42 -24.97
N LEU A 424 19.60 24.58 -25.45
CA LEU A 424 18.84 24.71 -26.68
C LEU A 424 19.74 24.71 -27.94
N GLN A 425 21.06 24.71 -27.79
CA GLN A 425 21.98 24.61 -28.93
C GLN A 425 22.04 23.18 -29.47
N PRO A 426 22.10 22.99 -30.81
CA PRO A 426 22.18 21.65 -31.41
C PRO A 426 23.41 20.89 -30.91
N GLY A 427 23.22 19.66 -30.42
CA GLY A 427 24.29 18.76 -29.99
C GLY A 427 24.75 18.91 -28.53
N HIS A 428 24.14 19.79 -27.74
CA HIS A 428 24.46 19.91 -26.31
C HIS A 428 23.60 18.95 -25.47
N THR A 429 24.24 17.99 -24.80
CA THR A 429 23.61 17.23 -23.72
C THR A 429 23.73 18.06 -22.44
N GLY A 430 22.61 18.32 -21.77
CA GLY A 430 22.60 19.01 -20.47
C GLY A 430 23.52 18.33 -19.44
N PRO A 431 23.79 18.99 -18.29
CA PRO A 431 24.65 18.44 -17.25
C PRO A 431 24.14 17.06 -16.81
N PRO A 432 25.04 16.15 -16.38
CA PRO A 432 24.64 14.85 -15.89
C PRO A 432 23.70 15.03 -14.69
N CYS A 433 22.46 14.58 -14.85
CA CYS A 433 21.45 14.56 -13.80
C CYS A 433 20.89 13.14 -13.68
N LYS A 434 20.72 12.67 -12.43
CA LYS A 434 20.07 11.40 -12.15
C LYS A 434 18.60 11.54 -12.54
N PRO A 435 18.03 10.71 -13.43
CA PRO A 435 16.59 10.74 -13.69
C PRO A 435 15.80 10.32 -12.46
N ARG A 436 14.56 10.81 -12.37
CA ARG A 436 13.62 10.30 -11.37
C ARG A 436 13.36 8.85 -11.72
N THR A 437 14.01 7.97 -10.97
CA THR A 437 13.84 6.53 -11.08
C THR A 437 12.88 6.17 -9.97
N PRO A 438 11.62 5.81 -10.29
CA PRO A 438 10.65 5.38 -9.30
C PRO A 438 11.11 4.05 -8.71
N ASN A 439 12.10 4.07 -7.82
CA ASN A 439 12.71 2.92 -7.17
C ASN A 439 13.09 1.73 -8.08
N GLN A 440 12.98 1.82 -9.41
CA GLN A 440 13.02 0.67 -10.31
C GLN A 440 13.56 1.08 -11.67
N VAL A 441 14.42 0.24 -12.26
CA VAL A 441 15.00 0.43 -13.59
C VAL A 441 14.77 -0.81 -14.45
N LEU A 442 14.60 -0.59 -15.75
CA LEU A 442 14.56 -1.65 -16.74
C LEU A 442 15.96 -2.22 -16.96
N VAL A 443 16.10 -3.54 -16.85
CA VAL A 443 17.35 -4.28 -17.07
C VAL A 443 17.15 -5.27 -18.21
N VAL A 444 18.14 -5.37 -19.10
CA VAL A 444 18.22 -6.39 -20.16
C VAL A 444 19.41 -7.32 -19.90
N VAL A 445 19.21 -8.61 -20.15
CA VAL A 445 20.10 -9.68 -19.71
C VAL A 445 20.45 -10.59 -20.88
N GLY A 446 21.75 -10.74 -21.13
CA GLY A 446 22.30 -11.74 -22.06
C GLY A 446 21.75 -11.61 -23.48
N GLY A 447 21.33 -12.75 -24.04
CA GLY A 447 20.94 -12.87 -25.45
C GLY A 447 22.16 -13.12 -26.32
N ASP A 448 21.99 -13.04 -27.62
CA ASP A 448 23.08 -13.19 -28.57
C ASP A 448 22.98 -12.15 -29.69
N PHE A 449 24.09 -11.93 -30.39
CA PHE A 449 24.16 -10.94 -31.46
C PHE A 449 25.14 -11.41 -32.53
N VAL A 450 25.00 -10.86 -33.73
CA VAL A 450 25.95 -11.06 -34.82
C VAL A 450 27.17 -10.16 -34.61
N ASP A 451 28.38 -10.73 -34.73
CA ASP A 451 29.62 -9.96 -34.61
C ASP A 451 29.80 -8.90 -35.71
N GLU A 452 30.75 -7.97 -35.52
CA GLU A 452 30.91 -6.80 -36.39
C GLU A 452 31.30 -7.17 -37.83
N ASP A 453 31.93 -8.33 -38.00
CA ASP A 453 32.31 -8.89 -39.30
C ASP A 453 31.16 -9.68 -39.97
N PHE A 454 30.00 -9.80 -39.31
CA PHE A 454 28.84 -10.57 -39.75
C PHE A 454 29.14 -12.06 -40.03
N THR A 455 30.10 -12.64 -39.31
CA THR A 455 30.58 -14.01 -39.55
C THR A 455 29.93 -15.05 -38.64
N ARG A 456 29.59 -14.68 -37.40
CA ARG A 456 29.03 -15.61 -36.42
C ARG A 456 28.13 -14.93 -35.39
N ARG A 457 27.24 -15.73 -34.81
CA ARG A 457 26.47 -15.36 -33.61
C ARG A 457 27.28 -15.60 -32.35
N VAL A 458 27.28 -14.61 -31.46
CA VAL A 458 28.05 -14.59 -30.22
C VAL A 458 27.10 -14.42 -29.03
N PRO A 459 26.98 -15.43 -28.16
CA PRO A 459 26.26 -15.31 -26.90
C PRO A 459 26.85 -14.22 -26.00
N SER A 460 26.00 -13.37 -25.44
CA SER A 460 26.39 -12.23 -24.62
C SER A 460 26.38 -12.56 -23.13
N ARG A 461 27.30 -11.95 -22.39
CA ARG A 461 27.33 -11.92 -20.92
C ARG A 461 26.79 -10.60 -20.34
N SER A 462 26.47 -9.62 -21.18
CA SER A 462 26.19 -8.28 -20.69
C SER A 462 24.84 -8.17 -19.98
N LEU A 463 24.81 -7.51 -18.81
CA LEU A 463 23.62 -6.87 -18.29
C LEU A 463 23.70 -5.36 -18.50
N TRP A 464 22.66 -4.79 -19.07
CA TRP A 464 22.49 -3.35 -19.22
C TRP A 464 21.26 -2.90 -18.47
N PHE A 465 21.27 -1.68 -17.95
CA PHE A 465 20.06 -1.02 -17.49
C PHE A 465 19.81 0.27 -18.26
N ALA A 466 18.54 0.59 -18.48
CA ALA A 466 18.13 1.84 -19.07
C ALA A 466 18.32 2.94 -18.03
N GLN A 467 19.39 3.73 -18.18
CA GLN A 467 19.69 4.82 -17.28
C GLN A 467 18.73 5.98 -17.53
N ARG A 468 18.58 6.41 -18.79
CA ARG A 468 17.72 7.56 -19.17
C ARG A 468 16.97 7.29 -20.47
N PHE A 469 15.73 7.76 -20.56
CA PHE A 469 14.98 7.84 -21.81
C PHE A 469 15.02 9.29 -22.31
N LEU A 470 15.81 9.54 -23.34
CA LEU A 470 16.09 10.87 -23.87
C LEU A 470 15.18 11.19 -25.06
N ARG A 471 14.80 12.47 -25.15
CA ARG A 471 13.97 13.02 -26.24
C ARG A 471 14.79 14.07 -26.98
N GLY A 472 15.21 13.76 -28.20
CA GLY A 472 15.97 14.67 -29.07
C GLY A 472 15.07 15.63 -29.85
N LEU A 473 15.66 16.38 -30.79
CA LEU A 473 14.92 17.23 -31.72
C LEU A 473 13.99 16.39 -32.61
N GLY A 474 12.72 16.79 -32.70
CA GLY A 474 11.70 16.09 -33.49
C GLY A 474 11.23 14.78 -32.85
N LEU A 475 11.04 13.74 -33.67
CA LEU A 475 10.59 12.41 -33.24
C LEU A 475 11.73 11.49 -32.76
N ILE A 476 12.94 12.04 -32.57
CA ILE A 476 14.11 11.25 -32.15
C ILE A 476 13.98 10.92 -30.67
N ARG A 477 13.95 9.63 -30.36
CA ARG A 477 14.08 9.10 -29.00
C ARG A 477 15.34 8.25 -28.91
N THR A 478 16.03 8.34 -27.78
CA THR A 478 17.20 7.49 -27.49
C THR A 478 17.13 6.97 -26.06
N VAL A 479 17.64 5.77 -25.84
CA VAL A 479 17.82 5.20 -24.51
C VAL A 479 19.30 5.25 -24.17
N GLU A 480 19.65 5.87 -23.06
CA GLU A 480 20.99 5.83 -22.50
C GLU A 480 21.13 4.54 -21.69
N TRP A 481 21.99 3.65 -22.17
CA TRP A 481 22.24 2.35 -21.54
C TRP A 481 23.55 2.39 -20.78
N LYS A 482 23.55 1.89 -19.54
CA LYS A 482 24.76 1.70 -18.73
C LYS A 482 24.91 0.22 -18.38
N SER A 483 26.16 -0.26 -18.43
CA SER A 483 26.47 -1.63 -18.05
C SER A 483 26.27 -1.82 -16.54
N LEU A 484 25.44 -2.78 -16.16
CA LEU A 484 25.16 -3.11 -14.76
C LEU A 484 26.17 -4.12 -14.21
N THR A 485 26.41 -5.22 -14.90
CA THR A 485 27.40 -6.24 -14.56
C THR A 485 27.51 -7.20 -15.74
N GLU A 486 28.39 -8.18 -15.66
CA GLU A 486 28.39 -9.33 -16.55
C GLU A 486 27.84 -10.57 -15.84
N LEU A 487 27.19 -11.43 -16.61
CA LEU A 487 26.85 -12.79 -16.20
C LEU A 487 28.14 -13.57 -15.89
N PRO A 488 28.15 -14.39 -14.82
CA PRO A 488 29.17 -15.42 -14.64
C PRO A 488 29.20 -16.36 -15.85
N GLU A 489 30.38 -16.88 -16.18
CA GLU A 489 30.52 -17.90 -17.24
C GLU A 489 29.66 -19.14 -16.94
N PRO A 490 28.99 -19.73 -17.95
CA PRO A 490 29.03 -19.37 -19.37
C PRO A 490 28.06 -18.23 -19.78
N PRO A 491 28.26 -17.58 -20.95
CA PRO A 491 27.23 -16.74 -21.58
C PRO A 491 25.95 -17.52 -21.83
N ARG A 492 24.83 -16.82 -22.03
CA ARG A 492 23.56 -17.48 -22.34
C ARG A 492 22.56 -16.63 -23.13
N PHE A 493 21.80 -17.33 -23.95
CA PHE A 493 20.65 -16.83 -24.72
C PHE A 493 19.49 -17.84 -24.58
N ARG A 494 18.26 -17.44 -24.95
CA ARG A 494 17.03 -18.27 -24.80
C ARG A 494 16.72 -18.70 -23.37
N HIS A 495 17.28 -17.97 -22.42
CA HIS A 495 17.05 -18.13 -21.00
C HIS A 495 15.81 -17.32 -20.60
N CYS A 496 15.23 -17.64 -19.46
CA CYS A 496 14.22 -16.80 -18.84
C CYS A 496 14.81 -15.99 -17.69
N VAL A 497 14.19 -14.85 -17.42
CA VAL A 497 14.49 -14.02 -16.26
C VAL A 497 13.22 -13.82 -15.46
N CYS A 498 13.36 -13.84 -14.14
CA CYS A 498 12.31 -13.40 -13.24
C CYS A 498 12.91 -12.59 -12.08
N VAL A 499 12.12 -11.69 -11.52
CA VAL A 499 12.52 -10.88 -10.36
C VAL A 499 11.65 -11.26 -9.18
N LEU A 500 12.30 -11.63 -8.08
CA LEU A 500 11.64 -12.00 -6.83
C LEU A 500 12.41 -11.39 -5.68
N ASN A 501 11.72 -10.69 -4.77
CA ASN A 501 12.34 -9.98 -3.64
C ASN A 501 13.49 -9.04 -4.06
N ASN A 502 13.30 -8.33 -5.17
CA ASN A 502 14.30 -7.46 -5.79
C ASN A 502 15.62 -8.17 -6.19
N GLN A 503 15.61 -9.50 -6.29
CA GLN A 503 16.73 -10.28 -6.80
C GLN A 503 16.39 -10.80 -8.20
N LEU A 504 17.36 -10.74 -9.10
CA LEU A 504 17.22 -11.17 -10.48
C LEU A 504 17.63 -12.64 -10.61
N TYR A 505 16.72 -13.50 -11.05
CA TYR A 505 17.02 -14.91 -11.32
C TYR A 505 17.13 -15.12 -12.82
N VAL A 506 18.20 -15.80 -13.25
CA VAL A 506 18.45 -16.14 -14.64
C VAL A 506 18.43 -17.65 -14.77
N LEU A 507 17.42 -18.14 -15.48
CA LEU A 507 17.02 -19.55 -15.49
C LEU A 507 17.42 -20.19 -16.84
N GLY A 508 18.13 -21.31 -16.80
CA GLY A 508 18.39 -22.15 -17.97
C GLY A 508 19.01 -21.40 -19.17
N GLY A 509 18.48 -21.68 -20.36
CA GLY A 509 18.93 -21.17 -21.64
C GLY A 509 20.02 -22.01 -22.26
N ARG A 510 20.76 -21.44 -23.21
CA ARG A 510 21.79 -22.16 -23.97
C ARG A 510 23.11 -21.40 -23.96
N LYS A 511 24.23 -22.10 -23.75
CA LYS A 511 25.58 -21.47 -23.77
C LYS A 511 26.14 -21.25 -25.18
N TYR A 512 25.79 -22.12 -26.12
CA TYR A 512 26.20 -22.06 -27.53
C TYR A 512 25.27 -22.93 -28.40
N TYR A 513 25.36 -22.90 -29.73
CA TYR A 513 24.41 -23.58 -30.62
C TYR A 513 24.52 -25.12 -30.69
N GLY A 514 25.28 -25.78 -29.81
CA GLY A 514 25.37 -27.24 -29.76
C GLY A 514 24.18 -27.89 -29.04
N ALA A 515 23.89 -29.15 -29.38
CA ALA A 515 22.79 -29.91 -28.78
C ALA A 515 22.93 -30.13 -27.26
N ARG A 516 24.18 -30.18 -26.74
CA ARG A 516 24.49 -30.41 -25.32
C ARG A 516 24.70 -29.11 -24.53
N ASP A 517 24.37 -27.98 -25.13
CA ASP A 517 24.66 -26.65 -24.56
C ASP A 517 23.47 -26.04 -23.81
N ILE A 518 22.35 -26.76 -23.73
CA ILE A 518 21.18 -26.36 -22.94
C ILE A 518 21.49 -26.52 -21.45
N LEU A 519 21.21 -25.46 -20.70
CA LEU A 519 21.55 -25.33 -19.29
C LEU A 519 20.33 -25.63 -18.42
N LYS A 520 20.59 -26.31 -17.29
CA LYS A 520 19.68 -26.40 -16.14
C LYS A 520 20.06 -25.46 -14.99
N SER A 521 21.21 -24.80 -15.11
CA SER A 521 21.77 -23.96 -14.06
C SER A 521 20.99 -22.69 -13.87
N VAL A 522 20.84 -22.29 -12.60
CA VAL A 522 20.19 -21.05 -12.21
C VAL A 522 21.17 -20.18 -11.45
N ILE A 523 21.24 -18.92 -11.83
CA ILE A 523 22.07 -17.91 -11.15
C ILE A 523 21.18 -16.77 -10.70
N ARG A 524 21.52 -16.19 -9.55
CA ARG A 524 20.80 -15.11 -8.91
C ARG A 524 21.72 -13.92 -8.74
N TYR A 525 21.25 -12.74 -9.08
CA TYR A 525 21.96 -11.48 -8.82
C TYR A 525 21.25 -10.66 -7.76
N ASP A 526 22.02 -10.24 -6.76
CA ASP A 526 21.59 -9.32 -5.72
C ASP A 526 22.08 -7.90 -6.05
N PRO A 527 21.18 -6.97 -6.41
CA PRO A 527 21.56 -5.59 -6.74
C PRO A 527 22.06 -4.79 -5.54
N ALA A 528 21.73 -5.19 -4.30
CA ALA A 528 22.20 -4.50 -3.11
C ALA A 528 23.68 -4.83 -2.80
N GLN A 529 24.09 -6.06 -3.10
CA GLN A 529 25.46 -6.54 -2.89
C GLN A 529 26.33 -6.49 -4.14
N ASP A 530 25.74 -6.23 -5.32
CA ASP A 530 26.39 -6.34 -6.64
C ASP A 530 27.09 -7.71 -6.79
N HIS A 531 26.37 -8.77 -6.43
CA HIS A 531 26.92 -10.12 -6.34
C HIS A 531 26.06 -11.16 -7.05
N TRP A 532 26.72 -12.16 -7.63
CA TRP A 532 26.09 -13.31 -8.28
C TRP A 532 26.27 -14.58 -7.45
N ASP A 533 25.15 -15.20 -7.12
CA ASP A 533 25.09 -16.51 -6.48
C ASP A 533 24.64 -17.58 -7.47
N ARG A 534 25.17 -18.78 -7.32
CA ARG A 534 24.58 -19.97 -7.94
C ARG A 534 23.59 -20.58 -6.95
N VAL A 535 22.35 -20.79 -7.42
CA VAL A 535 21.32 -21.49 -6.65
C VAL A 535 21.13 -22.91 -7.20
N ALA A 536 20.20 -23.68 -6.61
CA ALA A 536 19.94 -25.04 -7.07
C ALA A 536 19.60 -25.08 -8.56
N ASP A 537 20.18 -26.07 -9.24
CA ASP A 537 19.88 -26.35 -10.65
C ASP A 537 18.47 -26.94 -10.77
N MET A 538 17.79 -26.62 -11.88
CA MET A 538 16.55 -27.30 -12.28
C MET A 538 16.80 -28.80 -12.50
N HIS A 539 15.75 -29.62 -12.48
CA HIS A 539 15.87 -31.05 -12.77
C HIS A 539 16.25 -31.28 -14.24
N SER A 540 15.56 -30.60 -15.15
CA SER A 540 15.79 -30.71 -16.58
C SER A 540 16.43 -29.43 -17.16
N PRO A 541 17.39 -29.56 -18.10
CA PRO A 541 17.86 -28.44 -18.91
C PRO A 541 16.74 -27.97 -19.85
N ARG A 542 16.62 -26.65 -20.02
CA ARG A 542 15.53 -26.01 -20.77
C ARG A 542 16.03 -24.77 -21.52
N ASP A 543 15.69 -24.66 -22.82
CA ASP A 543 15.64 -23.39 -23.56
C ASP A 543 14.24 -23.15 -24.15
N TYR A 544 13.93 -21.92 -24.59
CA TYR A 544 12.61 -21.57 -25.14
C TYR A 544 11.41 -21.99 -24.27
N PHE A 545 11.58 -21.94 -22.95
CA PHE A 545 10.53 -22.19 -21.97
C PHE A 545 9.92 -20.86 -21.51
N ALA A 546 8.87 -20.92 -20.68
CA ALA A 546 8.31 -19.75 -20.01
C ALA A 546 8.49 -19.83 -18.50
N THR A 547 8.46 -18.67 -17.83
CA THR A 547 8.53 -18.58 -16.37
C THR A 547 7.49 -17.63 -15.82
N ALA A 548 7.06 -17.85 -14.58
CA ALA A 548 6.12 -16.99 -13.86
C ALA A 548 6.43 -17.01 -12.36
N CYS A 549 6.23 -15.89 -11.68
CA CYS A 549 6.35 -15.79 -10.22
C CYS A 549 4.97 -15.73 -9.58
N LEU A 550 4.65 -16.69 -8.71
CA LEU A 550 3.38 -16.73 -7.98
C LEU A 550 3.63 -17.12 -6.52
N ALA A 551 3.05 -16.34 -5.59
CA ALA A 551 3.10 -16.62 -4.15
C ALA A 551 4.51 -16.92 -3.61
N GLY A 552 5.50 -16.10 -3.98
CA GLY A 552 6.88 -16.25 -3.52
C GLY A 552 7.69 -17.35 -4.21
N LYS A 553 7.11 -18.05 -5.20
CA LYS A 553 7.77 -19.16 -5.92
C LYS A 553 8.00 -18.81 -7.38
N VAL A 554 9.04 -19.39 -7.97
CA VAL A 554 9.35 -19.27 -9.40
C VAL A 554 8.95 -20.56 -10.09
N TYR A 555 8.06 -20.49 -11.08
CA TYR A 555 7.64 -21.63 -11.89
C TYR A 555 8.32 -21.57 -13.27
N VAL A 556 8.64 -22.75 -13.83
CA VAL A 556 9.15 -22.91 -15.20
C VAL A 556 8.32 -23.95 -15.94
N PHE A 557 7.95 -23.63 -17.18
CA PHE A 557 6.97 -24.38 -17.96
C PHE A 557 7.60 -24.87 -19.27
N GLY A 558 7.58 -26.18 -19.50
CA GLY A 558 7.98 -26.79 -20.76
C GLY A 558 9.39 -26.40 -21.25
N GLY A 559 9.50 -26.07 -22.54
CA GLY A 559 10.75 -25.75 -23.24
C GLY A 559 11.36 -26.95 -23.96
N ASN A 560 12.52 -26.73 -24.58
CA ASN A 560 13.29 -27.79 -25.21
C ASN A 560 14.31 -28.37 -24.24
N HIS A 561 14.33 -29.70 -24.16
CA HIS A 561 15.34 -30.45 -23.43
C HIS A 561 16.62 -30.63 -24.24
N ASP A 562 16.45 -30.83 -25.55
CA ASP A 562 17.48 -30.94 -26.58
C ASP A 562 16.87 -30.54 -27.93
N ASP A 563 17.59 -30.75 -29.03
CA ASP A 563 17.13 -30.35 -30.38
C ASP A 563 15.98 -31.24 -30.93
N THR A 564 15.54 -32.26 -30.18
CA THR A 564 14.53 -33.26 -30.60
C THR A 564 13.34 -33.38 -29.65
N GLN A 565 13.50 -33.00 -28.38
CA GLN A 565 12.52 -33.25 -27.32
C GLN A 565 12.01 -31.96 -26.70
N TYR A 566 10.69 -31.75 -26.80
CA TYR A 566 9.97 -30.73 -26.05
C TYR A 566 9.49 -31.31 -24.72
N LEU A 567 9.45 -30.48 -23.69
CA LEU A 567 9.01 -30.84 -22.35
C LEU A 567 7.59 -30.33 -22.10
N ASN A 568 6.82 -31.12 -21.36
CA ASN A 568 5.57 -30.71 -20.73
C ASN A 568 5.70 -30.57 -19.21
N THR A 569 6.87 -30.90 -18.65
CA THR A 569 7.11 -30.87 -17.22
C THR A 569 7.14 -29.44 -16.69
N VAL A 570 6.55 -29.24 -15.51
CA VAL A 570 6.56 -27.98 -14.78
C VAL A 570 7.37 -28.17 -13.51
N GLU A 571 8.29 -27.24 -13.26
CA GLU A 571 9.07 -27.22 -12.03
C GLU A 571 8.85 -25.90 -11.30
N PHE A 572 8.95 -25.90 -9.97
CA PHE A 572 8.93 -24.68 -9.18
C PHE A 572 10.07 -24.64 -8.18
N TYR A 573 10.60 -23.44 -7.97
CA TYR A 573 11.66 -23.14 -7.04
C TYR A 573 11.11 -22.44 -5.80
N THR A 574 11.56 -22.90 -4.64
CA THR A 574 11.25 -22.31 -3.33
C THR A 574 12.53 -21.66 -2.79
N PRO A 575 12.64 -20.32 -2.76
CA PRO A 575 13.85 -19.62 -2.32
C PRO A 575 14.28 -19.93 -0.89
N GLU A 576 13.33 -20.21 0.01
CA GLU A 576 13.56 -20.46 1.43
C GLU A 576 14.40 -21.73 1.64
N ASP A 577 14.11 -22.77 0.86
CA ASP A 577 14.78 -24.06 0.95
C ASP A 577 15.89 -24.23 -0.10
N ASN A 578 16.00 -23.30 -1.06
CA ASN A 578 16.86 -23.43 -2.25
C ASN A 578 16.65 -24.78 -2.97
N THR A 579 15.39 -25.14 -3.24
CA THR A 579 15.06 -26.41 -3.92
C THR A 579 14.09 -26.23 -5.07
N TRP A 580 14.29 -27.04 -6.11
CA TRP A 580 13.31 -27.25 -7.19
C TRP A 580 12.44 -28.46 -6.86
N ARG A 581 11.16 -28.41 -7.23
CA ARG A 581 10.19 -29.50 -7.10
C ARG A 581 9.32 -29.58 -8.35
N LEU A 582 8.77 -30.77 -8.64
CA LEU A 582 7.84 -30.96 -9.74
C LEU A 582 6.43 -30.50 -9.33
N ALA A 583 5.72 -29.84 -10.25
CA ALA A 583 4.28 -29.57 -10.17
C ALA A 583 3.54 -30.40 -11.23
N GLN A 584 2.21 -30.24 -11.34
CA GLN A 584 1.45 -30.90 -12.39
C GLN A 584 2.00 -30.54 -13.78
N PRO A 585 2.21 -31.51 -14.68
CA PRO A 585 2.70 -31.23 -16.02
C PRO A 585 1.64 -30.48 -16.83
N LEU A 586 2.08 -29.81 -17.89
CA LEU A 586 1.20 -29.34 -18.95
C LEU A 586 0.59 -30.52 -19.70
N ASP A 587 -0.61 -30.33 -20.24
CA ASP A 587 -1.28 -31.34 -21.08
C ASP A 587 -0.49 -31.67 -22.36
N ARG A 588 0.42 -30.77 -22.75
CA ARG A 588 1.20 -30.87 -23.97
C ARG A 588 2.63 -30.37 -23.76
N ALA A 589 3.55 -30.95 -24.52
CA ALA A 589 4.91 -30.45 -24.59
C ALA A 589 4.96 -29.20 -25.49
N LEU A 590 5.52 -28.11 -24.96
CA LEU A 590 5.47 -26.79 -25.61
C LEU A 590 6.83 -26.09 -25.53
N CYS A 591 7.19 -25.38 -26.60
CA CYS A 591 8.31 -24.43 -26.62
C CYS A 591 7.88 -23.09 -27.24
N GLY A 592 8.58 -22.00 -26.91
CA GLY A 592 8.29 -20.66 -27.42
C GLY A 592 6.90 -20.13 -27.05
N HIS A 593 6.30 -20.65 -25.97
CA HIS A 593 5.09 -20.12 -25.37
C HIS A 593 5.45 -18.99 -24.39
N ALA A 594 4.45 -18.22 -23.96
CA ALA A 594 4.62 -17.17 -22.95
C ALA A 594 3.80 -17.48 -21.70
N ALA A 595 4.27 -17.04 -20.54
CA ALA A 595 3.55 -17.16 -19.28
C ALA A 595 3.48 -15.80 -18.56
N ALA A 596 2.37 -15.54 -17.86
CA ALA A 596 2.17 -14.33 -17.07
C ALA A 596 1.22 -14.62 -15.91
N VAL A 597 1.28 -13.79 -14.86
CA VAL A 597 0.38 -13.89 -13.70
C VAL A 597 -0.58 -12.72 -13.68
N SER A 598 -1.88 -12.99 -13.61
CA SER A 598 -2.93 -11.98 -13.44
C SER A 598 -3.96 -12.50 -12.44
N GLY A 599 -4.41 -11.63 -11.52
CA GLY A 599 -5.44 -12.01 -10.53
C GLY A 599 -5.03 -13.15 -9.58
N GLY A 600 -3.72 -13.42 -9.41
CA GLY A 600 -3.24 -14.55 -8.61
C GLY A 600 -3.25 -15.90 -9.34
N GLU A 601 -3.57 -15.92 -10.63
CA GLU A 601 -3.57 -17.12 -11.48
C GLU A 601 -2.45 -17.06 -12.53
N ILE A 602 -1.92 -18.22 -12.93
CA ILE A 602 -0.90 -18.33 -13.97
C ILE A 602 -1.58 -18.61 -15.31
N PHE A 603 -1.24 -17.85 -16.33
CA PHE A 603 -1.71 -18.05 -17.69
C PHE A 603 -0.56 -18.40 -18.62
N ILE A 604 -0.83 -19.30 -19.57
CA ILE A 604 0.13 -19.78 -20.57
C ILE A 604 -0.49 -19.62 -21.95
N SER A 605 0.18 -18.94 -22.87
CA SER A 605 -0.33 -18.67 -24.22
C SER A 605 0.57 -19.18 -25.33
N GLY A 606 -0.08 -19.77 -26.35
CA GLY A 606 0.52 -20.18 -27.61
C GLY A 606 1.69 -21.15 -27.49
N GLY A 607 2.73 -20.91 -28.29
CA GLY A 607 3.89 -21.78 -28.44
C GLY A 607 3.73 -22.82 -29.55
N CYS A 608 4.76 -23.66 -29.69
CA CYS A 608 4.82 -24.74 -30.67
C CYS A 608 4.78 -26.10 -29.95
N ASP A 609 4.02 -27.04 -30.50
CA ASP A 609 4.02 -28.43 -30.06
C ASP A 609 4.94 -29.32 -30.93
N THR A 610 5.08 -30.58 -30.55
CA THR A 610 5.93 -31.58 -31.25
C THR A 610 5.45 -31.92 -32.66
N ARG A 611 4.24 -31.47 -33.06
CA ARG A 611 3.74 -31.55 -34.44
C ARG A 611 4.09 -30.31 -35.27
N SER A 612 4.95 -29.44 -34.72
CA SER A 612 5.42 -28.19 -35.33
C SER A 612 4.31 -27.18 -35.64
N GLY A 613 3.16 -27.29 -34.98
CA GLY A 613 2.06 -26.32 -35.09
C GLY A 613 2.21 -25.22 -34.04
N CYS A 614 2.21 -23.95 -34.47
CA CYS A 614 1.99 -22.84 -33.53
C CYS A 614 0.54 -22.88 -33.05
N LEU A 615 0.32 -22.70 -31.76
CA LEU A 615 -1.00 -22.83 -31.14
C LEU A 615 -1.61 -21.45 -30.87
N PRO A 616 -2.95 -21.31 -31.00
CA PRO A 616 -3.66 -20.09 -30.60
C PRO A 616 -4.14 -20.15 -29.15
N TYR A 617 -3.93 -21.26 -28.45
CA TYR A 617 -4.59 -21.53 -27.17
C TYR A 617 -4.04 -20.70 -26.01
N LEU A 618 -4.92 -20.48 -25.03
CA LEU A 618 -4.63 -19.92 -23.73
C LEU A 618 -5.07 -20.92 -22.66
N TRP A 619 -4.21 -21.16 -21.68
CA TRP A 619 -4.50 -22.00 -20.53
C TRP A 619 -4.37 -21.18 -19.24
N CYS A 620 -5.28 -21.40 -18.29
CA CYS A 620 -5.03 -21.09 -16.89
C CYS A 620 -4.43 -22.33 -16.22
N TYR A 621 -3.31 -22.17 -15.54
CA TYR A 621 -2.56 -23.24 -14.91
C TYR A 621 -2.65 -23.16 -13.39
N ASP A 622 -3.15 -24.24 -12.79
CA ASP A 622 -3.15 -24.47 -11.35
C ASP A 622 -2.02 -25.47 -11.00
N PRO A 623 -1.10 -25.14 -10.08
CA PRO A 623 0.00 -26.05 -9.72
C PRO A 623 -0.41 -27.42 -9.19
N SER A 624 -1.62 -27.55 -8.64
CA SER A 624 -2.18 -28.77 -8.05
C SER A 624 -3.06 -29.55 -9.02
N HIS A 625 -3.76 -28.86 -9.92
CA HIS A 625 -4.77 -29.44 -10.82
C HIS A 625 -4.38 -29.46 -12.30
N GLY A 626 -3.34 -28.74 -12.71
CA GLY A 626 -2.88 -28.67 -14.10
C GLY A 626 -3.56 -27.57 -14.92
N CYS A 627 -3.74 -27.81 -16.22
CA CYS A 627 -4.25 -26.81 -17.16
C CYS A 627 -5.78 -26.82 -17.29
N SER A 628 -6.37 -25.63 -17.38
CA SER A 628 -7.75 -25.40 -17.79
C SER A 628 -7.79 -24.48 -19.02
N SER A 629 -8.59 -24.83 -20.03
CA SER A 629 -8.64 -24.08 -21.28
C SER A 629 -9.41 -22.76 -21.12
N ARG A 630 -8.92 -21.72 -21.78
CA ARG A 630 -9.59 -20.41 -21.95
C ARG A 630 -9.84 -20.12 -23.43
N ALA A 631 -10.49 -19.00 -23.73
CA ALA A 631 -10.70 -18.57 -25.11
C ALA A 631 -9.36 -18.42 -25.85
N PRO A 632 -9.24 -18.95 -27.09
CA PRO A 632 -8.01 -18.85 -27.87
C PRO A 632 -7.80 -17.42 -28.40
N MET A 633 -6.54 -17.06 -28.65
CA MET A 633 -6.16 -15.85 -29.38
C MET A 633 -6.87 -15.79 -30.73
N VAL A 634 -7.25 -14.58 -31.17
CA VAL A 634 -8.02 -14.38 -32.40
C VAL A 634 -7.16 -13.94 -33.57
N ALA A 635 -5.96 -13.41 -33.34
CA ALA A 635 -5.05 -13.02 -34.42
C ALA A 635 -4.24 -14.22 -34.95
N GLY A 636 -4.62 -14.68 -36.13
CA GLY A 636 -3.92 -15.75 -36.87
C GLY A 636 -4.31 -17.16 -36.42
N VAL A 637 -3.68 -18.16 -37.03
CA VAL A 637 -3.97 -19.60 -36.75
C VAL A 637 -3.23 -20.10 -35.50
N GLY A 638 -2.19 -19.39 -35.08
CA GLY A 638 -1.41 -19.67 -33.88
C GLY A 638 -0.27 -18.68 -33.72
N ARG A 639 0.38 -18.70 -32.56
CA ARG A 639 1.44 -17.74 -32.22
C ARG A 639 2.53 -18.40 -31.38
N ALA A 640 3.80 -18.12 -31.69
CA ALA A 640 4.95 -18.56 -30.89
C ALA A 640 6.05 -17.50 -30.86
N GLY A 641 6.92 -17.57 -29.86
CA GLY A 641 8.01 -16.61 -29.64
C GLY A 641 7.52 -15.19 -29.34
N HIS A 642 6.30 -15.05 -28.85
CA HIS A 642 5.73 -13.78 -28.41
C HIS A 642 6.02 -13.53 -26.93
N ALA A 643 5.77 -12.30 -26.48
CA ALA A 643 5.74 -11.97 -25.07
C ALA A 643 4.29 -11.86 -24.57
N MET A 644 4.09 -12.19 -23.29
CA MET A 644 2.83 -11.98 -22.59
C MET A 644 3.08 -11.29 -21.24
N LEU A 645 2.35 -10.21 -20.97
CA LEU A 645 2.47 -9.43 -19.72
C LEU A 645 1.10 -9.07 -19.17
N ALA A 646 0.97 -9.03 -17.84
CA ALA A 646 -0.28 -8.68 -17.17
C ALA A 646 -0.34 -7.18 -16.85
N LEU A 647 -1.21 -6.43 -17.53
CA LEU A 647 -1.34 -4.98 -17.39
C LEU A 647 -2.80 -4.59 -17.18
N GLY A 648 -3.08 -3.88 -16.07
CA GLY A 648 -4.43 -3.41 -15.75
C GLY A 648 -5.47 -4.53 -15.61
N GLY A 649 -5.06 -5.68 -15.04
CA GLY A 649 -5.92 -6.86 -14.90
C GLY A 649 -6.10 -7.69 -16.19
N LYS A 650 -5.56 -7.23 -17.32
CA LYS A 650 -5.63 -7.92 -18.62
C LYS A 650 -4.29 -8.53 -19.00
N LEU A 651 -4.28 -9.55 -19.87
CA LEU A 651 -3.06 -10.15 -20.40
C LEU A 651 -2.81 -9.62 -21.81
N LEU A 652 -1.72 -8.91 -22.03
CA LEU A 652 -1.33 -8.39 -23.34
C LEU A 652 -0.37 -9.36 -23.99
N VAL A 653 -0.65 -9.73 -25.23
CA VAL A 653 0.18 -10.59 -26.06
C VAL A 653 0.70 -9.82 -27.26
N VAL A 654 2.03 -9.79 -27.41
CA VAL A 654 2.72 -8.94 -28.39
C VAL A 654 3.86 -9.67 -29.10
N GLY A 655 4.02 -9.38 -30.39
CA GLY A 655 5.08 -9.95 -31.21
C GLY A 655 4.91 -11.44 -31.48
N GLY A 656 6.05 -12.09 -31.74
CA GLY A 656 6.15 -13.47 -32.14
C GLY A 656 5.99 -13.69 -33.64
N LEU A 657 5.87 -14.96 -34.01
CA LEU A 657 5.59 -15.41 -35.37
C LEU A 657 4.21 -16.03 -35.46
N GLN A 658 3.66 -16.05 -36.67
CA GLN A 658 2.40 -16.69 -37.01
C GLN A 658 2.58 -17.66 -38.19
N PRO A 659 1.85 -18.79 -38.21
CA PRO A 659 1.80 -19.67 -39.39
C PRO A 659 1.20 -18.96 -40.60
N LEU A 660 1.81 -19.16 -41.77
CA LEU A 660 1.29 -18.73 -43.07
C LEU A 660 0.98 -19.96 -43.93
N TRP A 661 0.36 -19.73 -45.10
CA TRP A 661 0.09 -20.81 -46.07
C TRP A 661 1.37 -21.57 -46.47
N ALA A 662 2.51 -20.88 -46.48
CA ALA A 662 3.84 -21.46 -46.58
C ALA A 662 4.76 -20.77 -45.57
N GLY A 663 5.32 -21.54 -44.64
CA GLY A 663 6.25 -21.06 -43.63
C GLY A 663 5.62 -20.22 -42.53
N PHE A 664 6.38 -19.22 -42.06
CA PHE A 664 6.01 -18.35 -40.94
C PHE A 664 6.21 -16.88 -41.33
N GLY A 665 5.43 -15.99 -40.70
CA GLY A 665 5.58 -14.55 -40.85
C GLY A 665 5.58 -13.83 -39.52
N ASP A 666 6.02 -12.57 -39.52
CA ASP A 666 6.04 -11.75 -38.33
C ASP A 666 4.60 -11.45 -37.83
N GLN A 667 4.36 -11.56 -36.53
CA GLN A 667 3.06 -11.21 -35.92
C GLN A 667 3.12 -9.79 -35.33
N LEU A 668 2.59 -8.83 -36.07
CA LEU A 668 2.49 -7.42 -35.62
C LEU A 668 1.18 -7.13 -34.86
N GLN A 669 0.15 -7.97 -35.02
CA GLN A 669 -1.12 -7.76 -34.33
C GLN A 669 -0.97 -8.10 -32.84
N CYS A 670 -1.25 -7.10 -32.01
CA CYS A 670 -1.26 -7.25 -30.57
C CYS A 670 -2.70 -7.47 -30.09
N GLU A 671 -2.85 -8.21 -29.01
CA GLU A 671 -4.16 -8.55 -28.45
C GLU A 671 -4.11 -8.46 -26.92
N ALA A 672 -5.23 -8.11 -26.30
CA ALA A 672 -5.41 -8.10 -24.86
C ALA A 672 -6.54 -9.06 -24.49
N TYR A 673 -6.26 -9.99 -23.58
CA TYR A 673 -7.24 -10.91 -23.02
C TYR A 673 -7.79 -10.38 -21.70
N ASP A 674 -9.10 -10.45 -21.55
CA ASP A 674 -9.81 -10.12 -20.33
C ASP A 674 -10.20 -11.42 -19.59
N PRO A 675 -9.54 -11.76 -18.47
CA PRO A 675 -9.84 -12.98 -17.72
C PRO A 675 -11.26 -13.05 -17.17
N THR A 676 -11.91 -11.91 -16.93
CA THR A 676 -13.27 -11.87 -16.37
C THR A 676 -14.33 -12.19 -17.41
N LEU A 677 -14.11 -11.75 -18.65
CA LEU A 677 -15.03 -11.94 -19.77
C LEU A 677 -14.66 -13.16 -20.62
N ASP A 678 -13.48 -13.73 -20.45
CA ASP A 678 -12.91 -14.79 -21.30
C ASP A 678 -12.91 -14.40 -22.79
N THR A 679 -12.48 -13.18 -23.09
CA THR A 679 -12.46 -12.64 -24.47
C THR A 679 -11.17 -11.92 -24.80
N TRP A 680 -10.82 -11.94 -26.09
CA TRP A 680 -9.68 -11.20 -26.65
C TRP A 680 -10.15 -9.95 -27.39
N VAL A 681 -9.41 -8.88 -27.22
CA VAL A 681 -9.61 -7.61 -27.93
C VAL A 681 -8.34 -7.21 -28.65
N ALA A 682 -8.45 -6.80 -29.90
CA ALA A 682 -7.32 -6.28 -30.66
C ALA A 682 -6.87 -4.93 -30.08
N ILE A 683 -5.56 -4.79 -29.86
CA ILE A 683 -4.91 -3.53 -29.48
C ILE A 683 -4.00 -3.06 -30.64
N PRO A 684 -3.49 -1.81 -30.63
CA PRO A 684 -2.66 -1.29 -31.70
C PRO A 684 -1.47 -2.19 -32.06
N ARG A 685 -1.18 -2.28 -33.36
CA ARG A 685 -0.11 -3.13 -33.90
C ARG A 685 1.27 -2.62 -33.47
N LEU A 686 2.21 -3.55 -33.31
CA LEU A 686 3.62 -3.21 -33.12
C LEU A 686 4.14 -2.42 -34.34
N PRO A 687 4.91 -1.34 -34.13
CA PRO A 687 5.50 -0.58 -35.23
C PRO A 687 6.53 -1.37 -36.05
N ARG A 688 7.18 -2.35 -35.42
CA ARG A 688 8.21 -3.23 -36.02
C ARG A 688 8.09 -4.65 -35.46
N PRO A 689 8.57 -5.65 -36.20
CA PRO A 689 8.57 -7.05 -35.77
C PRO A 689 9.50 -7.31 -34.58
N HIS A 690 9.04 -8.21 -33.70
CA HIS A 690 9.69 -8.61 -32.46
C HIS A 690 9.41 -10.11 -32.22
N LEU A 691 10.28 -10.98 -32.74
CA LEU A 691 10.31 -12.42 -32.46
C LEU A 691 11.28 -12.71 -31.31
N PHE A 692 10.84 -13.49 -30.32
CA PHE A 692 11.52 -13.70 -29.04
C PHE A 692 12.02 -12.38 -28.40
N PRO A 693 11.14 -11.37 -28.24
CA PRO A 693 11.57 -10.12 -27.64
C PRO A 693 11.74 -10.27 -26.13
N ALA A 694 12.60 -9.44 -25.55
CA ALA A 694 12.48 -9.11 -24.15
C ALA A 694 11.26 -8.21 -23.95
N ALA A 695 10.48 -8.44 -22.89
CA ALA A 695 9.36 -7.58 -22.54
C ALA A 695 9.26 -7.42 -21.03
N VAL A 696 8.86 -6.23 -20.59
CA VAL A 696 8.71 -5.92 -19.17
C VAL A 696 7.70 -4.81 -18.93
N LEU A 697 7.13 -4.76 -17.72
CA LEU A 697 6.30 -3.65 -17.24
C LEU A 697 7.11 -2.76 -16.32
N LEU A 698 7.11 -1.46 -16.61
CA LEU A 698 7.70 -0.43 -15.76
C LEU A 698 6.69 0.73 -15.66
N ASP A 699 6.32 1.09 -14.43
CA ASP A 699 5.38 2.17 -14.11
C ASP A 699 4.01 2.08 -14.81
N GLY A 700 3.46 0.86 -14.92
CA GLY A 700 2.17 0.63 -15.58
C GLY A 700 2.22 0.79 -17.10
N VAL A 701 3.41 0.79 -17.69
CA VAL A 701 3.64 0.89 -19.12
C VAL A 701 4.44 -0.33 -19.58
N MET A 702 4.13 -0.85 -20.76
CA MET A 702 4.79 -2.02 -21.32
C MET A 702 5.95 -1.63 -22.23
N TYR A 703 7.08 -2.32 -22.08
CA TYR A 703 8.26 -2.17 -22.92
C TYR A 703 8.54 -3.48 -23.65
N VAL A 704 8.82 -3.40 -24.95
CA VAL A 704 9.18 -4.53 -25.82
C VAL A 704 10.50 -4.18 -26.51
N LEU A 705 11.51 -5.03 -26.35
CA LEU A 705 12.89 -4.75 -26.74
C LEU A 705 13.50 -5.92 -27.50
N GLY A 706 14.28 -5.61 -28.53
CA GLY A 706 15.14 -6.62 -29.13
C GLY A 706 14.40 -7.69 -29.94
N GLY A 707 15.01 -8.88 -30.03
CA GLY A 707 14.45 -10.01 -30.77
C GLY A 707 14.88 -9.98 -32.23
N SER A 708 14.10 -10.61 -33.10
CA SER A 708 14.38 -10.67 -34.54
C SER A 708 13.12 -10.49 -35.38
N SER A 709 13.27 -10.44 -36.70
CA SER A 709 12.20 -10.51 -37.68
C SER A 709 12.37 -11.77 -38.51
N VAL A 710 11.31 -12.58 -38.60
CA VAL A 710 11.34 -13.78 -39.46
C VAL A 710 11.29 -13.39 -40.94
N ASP A 711 10.56 -12.33 -41.28
CA ASP A 711 10.39 -11.90 -42.67
C ASP A 711 11.71 -11.34 -43.27
N THR A 712 12.52 -10.68 -42.44
CA THR A 712 13.78 -10.07 -42.88
C THR A 712 15.04 -10.83 -42.44
N ALA A 713 14.90 -11.83 -41.56
CA ALA A 713 15.98 -12.57 -40.92
C ALA A 713 17.03 -11.65 -40.23
N ARG A 714 16.59 -10.50 -39.71
CA ARG A 714 17.45 -9.52 -39.02
C ARG A 714 17.09 -9.39 -37.55
N ASP A 715 18.11 -9.14 -36.74
CA ASP A 715 17.95 -8.79 -35.34
C ASP A 715 17.34 -7.38 -35.22
N THR A 716 16.34 -7.27 -34.36
CA THR A 716 15.60 -6.04 -34.11
C THR A 716 16.33 -5.24 -33.03
N PRO A 717 16.85 -4.03 -33.31
CA PRO A 717 17.51 -3.23 -32.28
C PRO A 717 16.52 -2.37 -31.47
N TRP A 718 15.23 -2.37 -31.83
CA TRP A 718 14.28 -1.35 -31.40
C TRP A 718 13.78 -1.56 -29.97
N VAL A 719 13.43 -0.44 -29.32
CA VAL A 719 12.77 -0.39 -28.02
C VAL A 719 11.41 0.29 -28.21
N HIS A 720 10.33 -0.46 -28.05
CA HIS A 720 8.97 0.06 -28.15
C HIS A 720 8.29 0.10 -26.78
N ARG A 721 7.52 1.17 -26.56
CA ARG A 721 6.76 1.39 -25.34
C ARG A 721 5.27 1.51 -25.67
N TYR A 722 4.42 0.79 -24.95
CA TYR A 722 2.97 0.86 -25.07
C TYR A 722 2.37 1.45 -23.81
N ASP A 723 1.74 2.62 -23.93
CA ASP A 723 0.98 3.24 -22.85
C ASP A 723 -0.51 2.87 -22.97
N PRO A 724 -1.08 2.13 -22.01
CA PRO A 724 -2.49 1.71 -22.06
C PRO A 724 -3.47 2.89 -21.93
N ARG A 725 -3.06 4.02 -21.35
CA ARG A 725 -3.92 5.21 -21.17
C ARG A 725 -4.16 5.92 -22.50
N THR A 726 -3.13 5.99 -23.34
CA THR A 726 -3.20 6.62 -24.66
C THR A 726 -3.56 5.63 -25.75
N GLY A 727 -3.34 4.33 -25.54
CA GLY A 727 -3.50 3.31 -26.55
C GLY A 727 -2.54 3.51 -27.72
N CYS A 728 -1.30 3.90 -27.46
CA CYS A 728 -0.31 4.20 -28.49
C CYS A 728 1.05 3.51 -28.22
N TRP A 729 1.74 3.20 -29.32
CA TRP A 729 3.13 2.73 -29.30
C TRP A 729 4.09 3.87 -29.60
N ASP A 730 5.10 4.03 -28.74
CA ASP A 730 6.23 4.92 -28.94
C ASP A 730 7.50 4.11 -29.28
N ASN A 731 8.28 4.58 -30.24
CA ASN A 731 9.65 4.08 -30.44
C ASN A 731 10.62 4.92 -29.60
N LEU A 732 11.27 4.30 -28.63
CA LEU A 732 12.18 4.96 -27.68
C LEU A 732 13.65 4.97 -28.13
N GLY A 733 13.96 4.37 -29.28
CA GLY A 733 15.30 4.27 -29.81
C GLY A 733 15.78 2.82 -29.91
N LYS A 734 17.09 2.63 -29.70
CA LYS A 734 17.76 1.35 -29.93
C LYS A 734 18.43 0.80 -28.67
N LEU A 735 18.57 -0.52 -28.62
CA LEU A 735 19.47 -1.25 -27.73
C LEU A 735 20.94 -0.94 -28.05
N PRO A 736 21.88 -1.20 -27.12
CA PRO A 736 23.31 -1.02 -27.36
C PRO A 736 23.83 -1.82 -28.57
N ARG A 737 23.29 -3.03 -28.75
CA ARG A 737 23.47 -3.89 -29.93
C ARG A 737 22.12 -4.52 -30.28
N PRO A 738 21.90 -4.94 -31.54
CA PRO A 738 20.74 -5.74 -31.92
C PRO A 738 20.89 -7.14 -31.31
N TYR A 739 20.24 -7.37 -30.17
CA TYR A 739 20.25 -8.68 -29.50
C TYR A 739 19.01 -9.47 -29.91
N ALA A 740 19.19 -10.78 -30.14
CA ALA A 740 18.11 -11.76 -30.16
C ALA A 740 18.12 -12.58 -28.87
N ASP A 741 16.99 -13.25 -28.59
CA ASP A 741 16.85 -14.21 -27.50
C ASP A 741 17.31 -13.67 -26.11
N LEU A 742 17.18 -12.35 -25.90
CA LEU A 742 17.47 -11.65 -24.64
C LEU A 742 16.25 -11.68 -23.71
N ALA A 743 16.50 -11.45 -22.42
CA ALA A 743 15.44 -11.32 -21.42
C ALA A 743 15.49 -9.94 -20.75
N ALA A 744 14.37 -9.50 -20.18
CA ALA A 744 14.30 -8.26 -19.41
C ALA A 744 13.65 -8.47 -18.03
N GLY A 745 13.99 -7.59 -17.10
CA GLY A 745 13.41 -7.51 -15.77
C GLY A 745 13.43 -6.09 -15.23
N VAL A 746 12.81 -5.88 -14.08
CA VAL A 746 12.83 -4.60 -13.37
C VAL A 746 13.53 -4.77 -12.03
N LEU A 747 14.55 -3.96 -11.76
CA LEU A 747 15.28 -3.99 -10.49
C LEU A 747 15.29 -2.64 -9.81
N GLN A 748 15.24 -2.64 -8.48
CA GLN A 748 15.61 -1.52 -7.65
C GLN A 748 17.11 -1.55 -7.41
N LEU A 749 17.83 -0.58 -7.97
CA LEU A 749 19.25 -0.39 -7.73
C LEU A 749 19.47 0.49 -6.49
N PRO A 750 20.49 0.21 -5.65
CA PRO A 750 20.81 1.07 -4.51
C PRO A 750 21.18 2.49 -4.98
N GLY A 751 20.87 3.51 -4.16
CA GLY A 751 20.98 4.94 -4.53
C GLY A 751 22.37 5.42 -4.95
N GLY A 752 23.41 4.61 -4.76
CA GLY A 752 24.79 4.84 -5.19
C GLY A 752 25.28 3.90 -6.31
N ALA A 753 24.40 3.10 -6.93
CA ALA A 753 24.74 2.17 -8.00
C ALA A 753 25.20 2.93 -9.24
N LYS A 754 26.53 3.16 -9.25
CA LYS A 754 27.37 3.65 -10.32
C LYS A 754 27.26 5.16 -10.58
N LYS A 755 28.05 5.92 -9.81
CA LYS A 755 28.78 7.08 -10.37
C LYS A 755 29.45 6.72 -11.70
#